data_AF-A0A3G2E840-F1
#
_entry.id   AF-A0A3G2E840-F1
#
_cell.length_a   1.000
_cell.length_b   1.000
_cell.length_c   1.000
_cell.angle_alpha   90.00
_cell.angle_beta   90.00
_cell.angle_gamma   90.00
#
_symmetry.space_group_name_H-M   'P 1'
#
loop_
_entity.id
_entity.type
_entity.pdbx_description
1 polymer ?
#
loop_
_entity_poly.entity_id
_entity_poly.type
_entity_poly.pdbx_seq_one_letter_code
_entity_poly.pdbx_strand_id
1 'polypeptide(L)'
;MNTAVTSTPKLTLLAIAAGLALAACGGSDNPPAEPSKPVAQTGVFLDGAVEGLDYVAGSAPKASTNAKGEFICNPGETVAFSVGGLALGSAPCGAVVTPLALAASTNVADDKVVNRLLALQLLDDDSDPSNGIKLTAEVKAALAGKTLDFATAPAVFNTALAAHLASVGGKFAGRTVDAERRALVREHFEDTLASKAGAPVNEALTQANPVGEVKVTVTRYQIQAADKFYVPYEGANAKIKGEFPNGFLPSYGSGLAYKGKNAAGDLEFYGLTDRGPNGDGPLVPDPSGKGTIGSKIFPSPSFTPSFGVITVGKNGAVLGSSTPIKVSATVNSSGLPVPVGAVGNSAEIPVMDAMKFDAAGKAVFNAGGLDSEAIVVDAKRNALWVSDEYGPFIVKIDAATGIIQAKYEPGKGLPALFAKRRANRGMEGMTLDTSNDKLYAFLQSPLSDGTAPYSVTKKNEQVERFARFTRWIEFDPVTGTSGKMYAYPLNAADYQDGRTGNAKLGDMVALGGGKFLVIEQGAAPSGKVFNKLMLVELKGATDIAAAAFNTTTSDLEKSSMGGAAVNGADWAAVTPLKKTLLLDLNAIGWAAEKAEGLTLIDDSTIALANDNDFGLKTKVFDANGVEVADADVTKCTVDANGTIVTSSAAGCNAANTIRVARGDDRERPSRLWIVKFAKALNSY
;
A
#
# COMPACT_ATOMS: atom_id res chain seq x y z
N MET A 1 44.70 -39.32 -22.78
CA MET A 1 44.29 -40.63 -23.32
C MET A 1 42.78 -40.74 -23.22
N ASN A 2 42.16 -40.82 -24.39
CA ASN A 2 40.78 -41.21 -24.75
C ASN A 2 39.58 -40.67 -23.97
N THR A 3 39.02 -39.60 -24.54
CA THR A 3 37.60 -39.23 -24.61
C THR A 3 36.82 -40.18 -25.53
N ALA A 4 35.53 -40.39 -25.25
CA ALA A 4 34.54 -40.81 -26.25
C ALA A 4 33.18 -40.18 -25.94
N VAL A 5 32.85 -39.20 -26.77
CA VAL A 5 31.53 -38.59 -26.95
C VAL A 5 30.82 -39.38 -28.05
N THR A 6 29.59 -39.82 -27.82
CA THR A 6 28.73 -40.42 -28.87
C THR A 6 27.76 -39.37 -29.41
N SER A 7 27.80 -39.20 -30.73
CA SER A 7 27.00 -38.26 -31.52
C SER A 7 26.11 -38.98 -32.54
N THR A 8 25.07 -38.27 -33.00
CA THR A 8 24.31 -38.36 -34.27
C THR A 8 23.14 -39.37 -34.38
N PRO A 9 22.17 -39.21 -35.32
CA PRO A 9 21.99 -38.19 -36.38
C PRO A 9 20.58 -37.56 -36.55
N LYS A 10 20.57 -36.54 -37.42
CA LYS A 10 19.43 -35.85 -38.06
C LYS A 10 18.73 -36.73 -39.10
N LEU A 11 17.41 -36.59 -39.27
CA LEU A 11 16.69 -37.05 -40.48
C LEU A 11 16.23 -35.88 -41.32
N THR A 12 16.51 -35.99 -42.62
CA THR A 12 16.28 -35.02 -43.69
C THR A 12 15.03 -35.40 -44.50
N LEU A 13 14.35 -34.37 -45.04
CA LEU A 13 13.30 -34.44 -46.06
C LEU A 13 13.72 -35.28 -47.29
N LEU A 14 12.74 -35.98 -47.90
CA LEU A 14 12.71 -36.18 -49.35
C LEU A 14 11.26 -36.24 -49.87
N ALA A 15 10.99 -35.40 -50.87
CA ALA A 15 9.76 -35.35 -51.65
C ALA A 15 9.82 -36.31 -52.85
N ILE A 16 8.67 -36.88 -53.26
CA ILE A 16 8.46 -37.38 -54.63
C ILE A 16 7.07 -36.96 -55.10
N ALA A 17 7.03 -36.41 -56.30
CA ALA A 17 5.89 -35.86 -56.99
C ALA A 17 5.28 -36.82 -58.04
N ALA A 18 3.98 -36.62 -58.27
CA ALA A 18 3.24 -36.63 -59.55
C ALA A 18 3.19 -37.89 -60.45
N GLY A 19 1.95 -38.28 -60.77
CA GLY A 19 1.59 -39.11 -61.93
C GLY A 19 0.06 -39.17 -62.12
N LEU A 20 -0.45 -38.35 -63.05
CA LEU A 20 -1.86 -38.19 -63.46
C LEU A 20 -2.40 -39.38 -64.28
N ALA A 21 -3.71 -39.64 -64.18
CA ALA A 21 -4.73 -39.52 -65.25
C ALA A 21 -5.83 -40.61 -65.29
N LEU A 22 -7.06 -40.14 -65.01
CA LEU A 22 -8.34 -40.32 -65.76
C LEU A 22 -9.08 -41.67 -65.89
N ALA A 23 -10.37 -41.57 -65.51
CA ALA A 23 -11.62 -42.24 -65.96
C ALA A 23 -12.32 -43.04 -64.84
N ALA A 24 -13.61 -42.94 -64.53
CA ALA A 24 -14.72 -42.12 -65.03
C ALA A 24 -15.89 -42.15 -64.00
N CYS A 25 -16.76 -41.15 -64.09
CA CYS A 25 -18.20 -41.11 -63.76
C CYS A 25 -18.74 -41.89 -62.54
N GLY A 26 -19.10 -41.14 -61.50
CA GLY A 26 -20.09 -41.52 -60.50
C GLY A 26 -20.76 -40.26 -59.95
N GLY A 27 -21.84 -39.82 -60.60
CA GLY A 27 -22.59 -38.64 -60.21
C GLY A 27 -23.21 -38.78 -58.83
N SER A 28 -22.96 -37.79 -57.98
CA SER A 28 -23.73 -37.49 -56.78
C SER A 28 -23.59 -35.99 -56.58
N ASP A 29 -24.61 -35.23 -56.97
CA ASP A 29 -24.72 -33.79 -56.73
C ASP A 29 -24.84 -33.54 -55.22
N ASN A 30 -23.72 -33.56 -54.51
CA ASN A 30 -23.62 -32.88 -53.23
C ASN A 30 -23.05 -31.48 -53.50
N PRO A 31 -23.77 -30.40 -53.17
CA PRO A 31 -23.18 -29.07 -53.22
C PRO A 31 -21.91 -29.06 -52.37
N PRO A 32 -20.88 -28.29 -52.73
CA PRO A 32 -19.74 -28.07 -51.85
C PRO A 32 -20.28 -27.68 -50.47
N ALA A 33 -19.87 -28.39 -49.41
CA ALA A 33 -20.25 -28.01 -48.07
C ALA A 33 -19.91 -26.54 -47.89
N GLU A 34 -20.91 -25.68 -47.67
CA GLU A 34 -20.66 -24.29 -47.37
C GLU A 34 -19.65 -24.23 -46.22
N PRO A 35 -18.62 -23.36 -46.29
CA PRO A 35 -17.73 -23.19 -45.15
C PRO A 35 -18.62 -22.91 -43.94
N SER A 36 -18.49 -23.76 -42.91
CA SER A 36 -19.26 -23.66 -41.67
C SER A 36 -19.27 -22.20 -41.23
N LYS A 37 -20.46 -21.60 -41.10
CA LYS A 37 -20.58 -20.21 -40.63
C LYS A 37 -19.72 -20.04 -39.37
N PRO A 38 -18.88 -19.01 -39.30
CA PRO A 38 -18.11 -18.71 -38.11
C PRO A 38 -19.04 -18.71 -36.89
N VAL A 39 -18.72 -19.53 -35.89
CA VAL A 39 -19.49 -19.59 -34.65
C VAL A 39 -19.10 -18.37 -33.83
N ALA A 40 -20.11 -17.59 -33.44
CA ALA A 40 -19.91 -16.43 -32.56
C ALA A 40 -19.20 -16.87 -31.28
N GLN A 41 -18.16 -16.14 -30.89
CA GLN A 41 -17.41 -16.34 -29.66
C GLN A 41 -17.63 -15.19 -28.70
N THR A 42 -17.51 -15.49 -27.41
CA THR A 42 -17.49 -14.50 -26.34
C THR A 42 -16.05 -14.07 -26.08
N GLY A 43 -15.77 -12.79 -26.29
CA GLY A 43 -14.53 -12.14 -25.86
C GLY A 43 -14.76 -11.31 -24.60
N VAL A 44 -13.69 -10.89 -23.94
CA VAL A 44 -13.75 -9.98 -22.78
C VAL A 44 -12.87 -8.76 -23.03
N PHE A 45 -13.38 -7.56 -22.79
CA PHE A 45 -12.59 -6.33 -22.79
C PHE A 45 -12.06 -6.04 -21.38
N LEU A 46 -10.73 -5.90 -21.22
CA LEU A 46 -10.08 -5.77 -19.91
C LEU A 46 -9.26 -4.48 -19.75
N ASP A 47 -9.64 -3.72 -18.72
CA ASP A 47 -8.93 -2.69 -17.95
C ASP A 47 -9.59 -2.69 -16.55
N GLY A 48 -9.60 -3.86 -15.90
CA GLY A 48 -10.75 -4.33 -15.11
C GLY A 48 -11.89 -4.86 -16.00
N ALA A 49 -12.91 -5.50 -15.41
CA ALA A 49 -14.11 -5.84 -16.17
C ALA A 49 -14.85 -4.54 -16.53
N VAL A 50 -15.01 -4.23 -17.83
CA VAL A 50 -15.64 -2.97 -18.27
C VAL A 50 -17.10 -3.22 -18.65
N GLU A 51 -18.05 -2.84 -17.79
CA GLU A 51 -19.48 -2.88 -18.04
C GLU A 51 -19.96 -1.67 -18.88
N GLY A 52 -20.82 -1.93 -19.85
CA GLY A 52 -21.51 -0.86 -20.58
C GLY A 52 -20.71 -0.21 -21.70
N LEU A 53 -19.49 -0.70 -21.99
CA LEU A 53 -18.67 -0.28 -23.11
C LEU A 53 -19.35 -0.65 -24.42
N ASP A 54 -19.56 0.31 -25.30
CA ASP A 54 -20.23 0.03 -26.55
C ASP A 54 -19.28 -0.62 -27.56
N TYR A 55 -19.78 -1.58 -28.33
CA TYR A 55 -19.01 -2.23 -29.39
C TYR A 55 -19.82 -2.53 -30.65
N VAL A 56 -19.12 -2.63 -31.78
CA VAL A 56 -19.64 -3.09 -33.08
C VAL A 56 -18.69 -4.15 -33.61
N ALA A 57 -19.17 -5.37 -33.80
CA ALA A 57 -18.40 -6.49 -34.35
C ALA A 57 -18.75 -6.70 -35.83
N GLY A 58 -17.80 -6.47 -36.74
CA GLY A 58 -18.04 -6.54 -38.17
C GLY A 58 -19.18 -5.60 -38.60
N SER A 59 -20.24 -6.16 -39.16
CA SER A 59 -21.47 -5.42 -39.55
C SER A 59 -22.64 -5.60 -38.58
N ALA A 60 -22.39 -6.16 -37.38
CA ALA A 60 -23.44 -6.37 -36.38
C ALA A 60 -23.99 -5.04 -35.84
N PRO A 61 -25.23 -5.01 -35.33
CA PRO A 61 -25.74 -3.86 -34.60
C PRO A 61 -24.87 -3.50 -33.40
N LYS A 62 -24.84 -2.21 -33.04
CA LYS A 62 -24.17 -1.72 -31.83
C LYS A 62 -24.75 -2.42 -30.60
N ALA A 63 -23.86 -2.94 -29.75
CA ALA A 63 -24.19 -3.58 -28.48
C ALA A 63 -23.32 -2.98 -27.36
N SER A 64 -23.50 -3.45 -26.12
CA SER A 64 -22.66 -3.06 -24.98
C SER A 64 -22.15 -4.29 -24.25
N THR A 65 -20.96 -4.20 -23.68
CA THR A 65 -20.41 -5.23 -22.80
C THR A 65 -21.27 -5.41 -21.55
N ASN A 66 -21.32 -6.64 -21.02
CA ASN A 66 -22.02 -6.94 -19.77
C ASN A 66 -21.15 -6.65 -18.53
N ALA A 67 -21.66 -6.95 -17.32
CA ALA A 67 -20.95 -6.72 -16.05
C ALA A 67 -19.59 -7.45 -15.93
N LYS A 68 -19.32 -8.45 -16.76
CA LYS A 68 -18.04 -9.17 -16.82
C LYS A 68 -17.10 -8.62 -17.90
N GLY A 69 -17.50 -7.56 -18.61
CA GLY A 69 -16.78 -7.04 -19.77
C GLY A 69 -16.94 -7.88 -21.04
N GLU A 70 -17.88 -8.82 -21.07
CA GLU A 70 -18.04 -9.76 -22.19
C GLU A 70 -18.69 -9.09 -23.41
N PHE A 71 -18.18 -9.37 -24.61
CA PHE A 71 -18.72 -8.99 -25.91
C PHE A 71 -18.80 -10.21 -26.84
N ILE A 72 -19.63 -10.13 -27.88
CA ILE A 72 -19.82 -11.21 -28.85
C ILE A 72 -19.30 -10.77 -30.22
N CYS A 73 -18.49 -11.62 -30.87
CA CYS A 73 -17.98 -11.39 -32.22
C CYS A 73 -17.70 -12.72 -32.94
N ASN A 74 -17.56 -12.69 -34.26
CA ASN A 74 -17.14 -13.85 -35.03
C ASN A 74 -15.62 -13.83 -35.29
N PRO A 75 -14.93 -14.99 -35.28
CA PRO A 75 -13.52 -15.07 -35.67
C PRO A 75 -13.25 -14.40 -37.02
N GLY A 76 -12.20 -13.57 -37.08
CA GLY A 76 -11.81 -12.81 -38.27
C GLY A 76 -12.49 -11.43 -38.40
N GLU A 77 -13.53 -11.14 -37.60
CA GLU A 77 -14.10 -9.80 -37.54
C GLU A 77 -13.19 -8.81 -36.80
N THR A 78 -13.34 -7.53 -37.13
CA THR A 78 -12.82 -6.44 -36.31
C THR A 78 -13.92 -5.95 -35.38
N VAL A 79 -13.58 -5.68 -34.13
CA VAL A 79 -14.48 -5.15 -33.10
C VAL A 79 -14.05 -3.73 -32.78
N ALA A 80 -14.94 -2.76 -33.02
CA ALA A 80 -14.73 -1.35 -32.68
C ALA A 80 -15.40 -1.03 -31.35
N PHE A 81 -14.69 -0.36 -30.44
CA PHE A 81 -15.14 -0.02 -29.09
C PHE A 81 -15.30 1.50 -28.90
N SER A 82 -16.31 1.91 -28.12
CA SER A 82 -16.62 3.33 -27.87
C SER A 82 -17.39 3.58 -26.57
N VAL A 83 -17.35 4.82 -26.08
CA VAL A 83 -18.20 5.31 -24.98
C VAL A 83 -18.98 6.52 -25.45
N GLY A 84 -20.28 6.37 -25.70
CA GLY A 84 -21.06 7.43 -26.34
C GLY A 84 -20.53 7.72 -27.75
N GLY A 85 -19.99 8.91 -27.98
CA GLY A 85 -19.29 9.29 -29.22
C GLY A 85 -17.77 9.06 -29.21
N LEU A 86 -17.16 8.77 -28.05
CA LEU A 86 -15.71 8.61 -27.93
C LEU A 86 -15.26 7.26 -28.49
N ALA A 87 -14.65 7.26 -29.68
CA ALA A 87 -14.10 6.06 -30.30
C ALA A 87 -12.75 5.67 -29.66
N LEU A 88 -12.74 4.61 -28.85
CA LEU A 88 -11.53 4.10 -28.20
C LEU A 88 -10.58 3.41 -29.20
N GLY A 89 -11.12 2.85 -30.27
CA GLY A 89 -10.36 2.17 -31.31
C GLY A 89 -10.99 0.83 -31.68
N SER A 90 -10.25 0.02 -32.44
CA SER A 90 -10.70 -1.31 -32.84
C SER A 90 -9.58 -2.34 -32.73
N ALA A 91 -9.96 -3.60 -32.59
CA ALA A 91 -9.05 -4.73 -32.56
C ALA A 91 -9.69 -5.96 -33.23
N PRO A 92 -8.90 -6.94 -33.70
CA PRO A 92 -9.43 -8.23 -34.12
C PRO A 92 -10.24 -8.89 -33.01
N CYS A 93 -11.30 -9.61 -33.38
CA CYS A 93 -12.08 -10.45 -32.48
C CYS A 93 -11.17 -11.47 -31.78
N GLY A 94 -11.23 -11.53 -30.46
CA GLY A 94 -10.37 -12.39 -29.64
C GLY A 94 -10.96 -12.65 -28.27
N ALA A 95 -10.45 -13.69 -27.59
CA ALA A 95 -10.91 -14.06 -26.25
C ALA A 95 -10.67 -12.95 -25.22
N VAL A 96 -9.58 -12.19 -25.37
CA VAL A 96 -9.24 -11.03 -24.55
C VAL A 96 -8.85 -9.88 -25.47
N VAL A 97 -9.47 -8.72 -25.27
CA VAL A 97 -9.09 -7.45 -25.89
C VAL A 97 -8.77 -6.46 -24.77
N THR A 98 -7.70 -5.69 -24.93
CA THR A 98 -7.28 -4.69 -23.93
C THR A 98 -6.96 -3.36 -24.62
N PRO A 99 -6.80 -2.27 -23.86
CA PRO A 99 -6.28 -1.00 -24.37
C PRO A 99 -4.97 -1.09 -25.16
N LEU A 100 -4.11 -2.09 -24.89
CA LEU A 100 -2.91 -2.37 -25.70
C LEU A 100 -3.27 -2.73 -27.15
N ALA A 101 -4.26 -3.61 -27.32
CA ALA A 101 -4.72 -4.03 -28.64
C ALA A 101 -5.33 -2.84 -29.42
N LEU A 102 -6.14 -2.00 -28.74
CA LEU A 102 -6.73 -0.81 -29.37
C LEU A 102 -5.69 0.25 -29.75
N ALA A 103 -4.58 0.33 -29.02
CA ALA A 103 -3.47 1.25 -29.28
C ALA A 103 -2.44 0.69 -30.29
N ALA A 104 -2.60 -0.57 -30.71
CA ALA A 104 -1.59 -1.34 -31.45
C ALA A 104 -0.20 -1.24 -30.81
N SER A 105 -0.14 -1.46 -29.49
CA SER A 105 1.08 -1.32 -28.68
C SER A 105 1.26 -2.53 -27.77
N THR A 106 2.51 -2.82 -27.42
CA THR A 106 2.88 -3.82 -26.40
C THR A 106 3.42 -3.17 -25.13
N ASN A 107 3.56 -1.84 -25.13
CA ASN A 107 4.09 -1.08 -24.01
C ASN A 107 2.96 -0.41 -23.23
N VAL A 108 2.77 -0.79 -21.98
CA VAL A 108 1.77 -0.19 -21.09
C VAL A 108 2.02 1.28 -20.77
N ALA A 109 3.25 1.77 -20.97
CA ALA A 109 3.61 3.17 -20.81
C ALA A 109 3.45 4.00 -22.11
N ASP A 110 2.99 3.40 -23.22
CA ASP A 110 2.66 4.15 -24.44
C ASP A 110 1.51 5.12 -24.14
N ASP A 111 1.68 6.40 -24.48
CA ASP A 111 0.68 7.44 -24.24
C ASP A 111 -0.68 7.09 -24.84
N LYS A 112 -0.72 6.39 -25.98
CA LYS A 112 -1.97 5.92 -26.58
C LYS A 112 -2.71 4.94 -25.67
N VAL A 113 -1.98 4.09 -24.97
CA VAL A 113 -2.54 3.12 -24.02
C VAL A 113 -3.02 3.88 -22.80
N VAL A 114 -2.14 4.68 -22.17
CA VAL A 114 -2.46 5.43 -20.95
C VAL A 114 -3.65 6.38 -21.15
N ASN A 115 -3.76 7.04 -22.31
CA ASN A 115 -4.91 7.87 -22.65
C ASN A 115 -6.24 7.08 -22.60
N ARG A 116 -6.25 5.84 -23.09
CA ARG A 116 -7.45 4.98 -23.05
C ARG A 116 -7.79 4.54 -21.63
N LEU A 117 -6.77 4.12 -20.87
CA LEU A 117 -6.92 3.77 -19.44
C LEU A 117 -7.49 4.94 -18.65
N LEU A 118 -6.93 6.13 -18.86
CA LEU A 118 -7.33 7.35 -18.19
C LEU A 118 -8.79 7.70 -18.48
N ALA A 119 -9.24 7.59 -19.73
CA ALA A 119 -10.63 7.83 -20.08
C ALA A 119 -11.57 6.78 -19.47
N LEU A 120 -11.26 5.49 -19.57
CA LEU A 120 -12.10 4.41 -19.03
C LEU A 120 -12.26 4.54 -17.52
N GLN A 121 -11.15 4.63 -16.79
CA GLN A 121 -11.16 4.67 -15.32
C GLN A 121 -11.67 6.00 -14.75
N LEU A 122 -11.59 7.12 -15.50
CA LEU A 122 -12.19 8.39 -15.07
C LEU A 122 -13.66 8.55 -15.51
N LEU A 123 -14.18 7.69 -16.37
CA LEU A 123 -15.61 7.63 -16.72
C LEU A 123 -16.37 6.53 -15.96
N ASP A 124 -15.64 5.71 -15.21
CA ASP A 124 -16.19 4.76 -14.26
C ASP A 124 -17.15 5.41 -13.25
N ASP A 125 -18.26 4.77 -12.91
CA ASP A 125 -19.33 5.39 -12.13
C ASP A 125 -18.87 5.85 -10.75
N ASP A 126 -18.04 5.07 -10.06
CA ASP A 126 -17.57 5.39 -8.71
C ASP A 126 -16.10 5.83 -8.65
N SER A 127 -15.34 5.75 -9.75
CA SER A 127 -13.90 6.07 -9.79
C SER A 127 -13.07 5.07 -8.97
N ASP A 128 -13.50 3.82 -8.91
CA ASP A 128 -12.81 2.73 -8.24
C ASP A 128 -12.70 1.51 -9.16
N PRO A 129 -11.68 1.47 -10.04
CA PRO A 129 -11.56 0.40 -11.03
C PRO A 129 -11.26 -0.96 -10.39
N SER A 130 -10.92 -1.03 -9.09
CA SER A 130 -10.67 -2.29 -8.39
C SER A 130 -11.92 -3.18 -8.27
N ASN A 131 -13.11 -2.59 -8.35
CA ASN A 131 -14.39 -3.30 -8.31
C ASN A 131 -15.02 -3.50 -9.72
N GLY A 132 -14.30 -3.16 -10.78
CA GLY A 132 -14.77 -3.11 -12.16
C GLY A 132 -14.90 -1.67 -12.66
N ILE A 133 -15.15 -1.50 -13.96
CA ILE A 133 -15.41 -0.18 -14.56
C ILE A 133 -16.83 -0.18 -15.08
N LYS A 134 -17.68 0.73 -14.58
CA LYS A 134 -19.06 0.83 -15.00
C LYS A 134 -19.34 2.11 -15.78
N LEU A 135 -19.61 1.96 -17.07
CA LEU A 135 -19.96 3.07 -17.97
C LEU A 135 -21.48 3.21 -18.08
N THR A 136 -22.04 4.16 -17.35
CA THR A 136 -23.50 4.33 -17.25
C THR A 136 -24.12 4.90 -18.54
N ALA A 137 -25.44 4.69 -18.70
CA ALA A 137 -26.19 5.29 -19.81
C ALA A 137 -26.12 6.83 -19.80
N GLU A 138 -26.04 7.45 -18.62
CA GLU A 138 -25.88 8.90 -18.44
C GLU A 138 -24.56 9.38 -19.03
N VAL A 139 -23.45 8.71 -18.70
CA VAL A 139 -22.12 9.01 -19.25
C VAL A 139 -22.15 8.89 -20.78
N LYS A 140 -22.73 7.81 -21.30
CA LYS A 140 -22.82 7.60 -22.76
C LYS A 140 -23.67 8.66 -23.47
N ALA A 141 -24.77 9.09 -22.86
CA ALA A 141 -25.62 10.14 -23.38
C ALA A 141 -24.91 11.51 -23.38
N ALA A 142 -24.23 11.86 -22.27
CA ALA A 142 -23.48 13.11 -22.15
C ALA A 142 -22.33 13.21 -23.16
N LEU A 143 -21.71 12.07 -23.49
CA LEU A 143 -20.62 11.96 -24.46
C LEU A 143 -21.09 11.72 -25.90
N ALA A 144 -22.40 11.70 -26.17
CA ALA A 144 -22.91 11.52 -27.52
C ALA A 144 -22.44 12.66 -28.45
N GLY A 145 -21.91 12.30 -29.62
CA GLY A 145 -21.38 13.27 -30.60
C GLY A 145 -20.07 13.96 -30.18
N LYS A 146 -19.50 13.63 -29.03
CA LYS A 146 -18.16 14.10 -28.61
C LYS A 146 -17.08 13.22 -29.23
N THR A 147 -15.86 13.76 -29.34
CA THR A 147 -14.68 13.02 -29.80
C THR A 147 -13.50 13.27 -28.86
N LEU A 148 -12.58 12.32 -28.82
CA LEU A 148 -11.34 12.43 -28.06
C LEU A 148 -10.23 11.71 -28.83
N ASP A 149 -9.13 12.42 -29.09
CA ASP A 149 -8.01 11.86 -29.84
C ASP A 149 -6.99 11.23 -28.88
N PHE A 150 -7.06 9.91 -28.77
CA PHE A 150 -6.18 9.10 -27.91
C PHE A 150 -4.73 9.06 -28.39
N ALA A 151 -4.39 9.56 -29.57
CA ALA A 151 -3.00 9.63 -30.06
C ALA A 151 -2.29 10.94 -29.70
N THR A 152 -2.99 11.90 -29.10
CA THR A 152 -2.40 13.18 -28.69
C THR A 152 -1.46 13.04 -27.50
N ALA A 153 -0.51 13.99 -27.40
CA ALA A 153 0.41 14.09 -26.28
C ALA A 153 -0.34 14.28 -24.94
N PRO A 154 0.21 13.81 -23.81
CA PRO A 154 -0.45 13.79 -22.50
C PRO A 154 -1.13 15.09 -22.09
N ALA A 155 -0.44 16.22 -22.24
CA ALA A 155 -0.99 17.51 -21.84
C ALA A 155 -2.26 17.89 -22.62
N VAL A 156 -2.25 17.66 -23.94
CA VAL A 156 -3.39 17.95 -24.82
C VAL A 156 -4.55 17.01 -24.51
N PHE A 157 -4.26 15.71 -24.36
CA PHE A 157 -5.26 14.72 -24.01
C PHE A 157 -5.92 15.03 -22.65
N ASN A 158 -5.11 15.33 -21.63
CA ASN A 158 -5.59 15.63 -20.29
C ASN A 158 -6.55 16.83 -20.28
N THR A 159 -6.21 17.92 -20.99
CA THR A 159 -7.10 19.08 -21.12
C THR A 159 -8.42 18.71 -21.79
N ALA A 160 -8.38 17.92 -22.87
CA ALA A 160 -9.59 17.52 -23.59
C ALA A 160 -10.47 16.58 -22.74
N LEU A 161 -9.88 15.62 -22.04
CA LEU A 161 -10.61 14.73 -21.15
C LEU A 161 -11.25 15.47 -19.96
N ALA A 162 -10.52 16.41 -19.35
CA ALA A 162 -11.05 17.24 -18.27
C ALA A 162 -12.29 18.03 -18.72
N ALA A 163 -12.28 18.58 -19.93
CA ALA A 163 -13.44 19.28 -20.50
C ALA A 163 -14.65 18.34 -20.69
N HIS A 164 -14.42 17.08 -21.10
CA HIS A 164 -15.49 16.09 -21.22
C HIS A 164 -16.05 15.69 -19.85
N LEU A 165 -15.19 15.44 -18.85
CA LEU A 165 -15.62 15.15 -17.48
C LEU A 165 -16.46 16.29 -16.88
N ALA A 166 -16.05 17.54 -17.13
CA ALA A 166 -16.83 18.72 -16.74
C ALA A 166 -18.20 18.76 -17.44
N SER A 167 -18.28 18.33 -18.71
CA SER A 167 -19.55 18.27 -19.45
C SER A 167 -20.49 17.14 -19.01
N VAL A 168 -19.95 16.02 -18.51
CA VAL A 168 -20.73 14.96 -17.87
C VAL A 168 -21.33 15.47 -16.56
N GLY A 169 -20.58 16.29 -15.81
CA GLY A 169 -21.07 16.97 -14.61
C GLY A 169 -21.07 16.09 -13.35
N GLY A 170 -21.72 16.58 -12.29
CA GLY A 170 -21.85 15.87 -11.02
C GLY A 170 -20.52 15.38 -10.45
N LYS A 171 -20.46 14.10 -10.07
CA LYS A 171 -19.27 13.43 -9.50
C LYS A 171 -18.09 13.26 -10.48
N PHE A 172 -18.29 13.52 -11.77
CA PHE A 172 -17.23 13.41 -12.78
C PHE A 172 -16.44 14.71 -12.93
N ALA A 173 -17.10 15.85 -12.80
CA ALA A 173 -16.50 17.17 -13.03
C ALA A 173 -15.33 17.49 -12.07
N GLY A 174 -15.33 16.92 -10.85
CA GLY A 174 -14.28 17.11 -9.85
C GLY A 174 -13.10 16.16 -9.96
N ARG A 175 -13.07 15.25 -10.95
CA ARG A 175 -12.01 14.25 -11.07
C ARG A 175 -10.76 14.85 -11.71
N THR A 176 -9.62 14.65 -11.05
CA THR A 176 -8.33 15.19 -11.49
C THR A 176 -7.76 14.42 -12.68
N VAL A 177 -7.19 15.16 -13.64
CA VAL A 177 -6.55 14.61 -14.85
C VAL A 177 -5.11 15.10 -14.96
N ASP A 178 -4.19 14.44 -14.27
CA ASP A 178 -2.79 14.84 -14.15
C ASP A 178 -1.81 13.67 -14.32
N ALA A 179 -0.52 13.90 -14.08
CA ALA A 179 0.52 12.89 -14.19
C ALA A 179 0.39 11.78 -13.14
N GLU A 180 -0.08 12.11 -11.94
CA GLU A 180 -0.26 11.13 -10.86
C GLU A 180 -1.41 10.18 -11.18
N ARG A 181 -2.54 10.71 -11.68
CA ARG A 181 -3.65 9.90 -12.15
C ARG A 181 -3.23 9.01 -13.33
N ARG A 182 -2.40 9.51 -14.25
CA ARG A 182 -1.85 8.71 -15.36
C ARG A 182 -1.01 7.52 -14.87
N ALA A 183 -0.22 7.70 -13.81
CA ALA A 183 0.53 6.60 -13.20
C ALA A 183 -0.40 5.59 -12.53
N LEU A 184 -1.41 6.06 -11.80
CA LEU A 184 -2.37 5.20 -11.09
C LEU A 184 -3.19 4.31 -12.04
N VAL A 185 -3.70 4.87 -13.14
CA VAL A 185 -4.50 4.07 -14.10
C VAL A 185 -3.64 3.01 -14.81
N ARG A 186 -2.36 3.30 -15.04
CA ARG A 186 -1.39 2.33 -15.55
C ARG A 186 -1.13 1.23 -14.52
N GLU A 187 -0.91 1.58 -13.26
CA GLU A 187 -0.68 0.59 -12.17
C GLU A 187 -1.85 -0.39 -12.07
N HIS A 188 -3.09 0.10 -12.09
CA HIS A 188 -4.29 -0.75 -12.09
C HIS A 188 -4.33 -1.69 -13.31
N PHE A 189 -3.96 -1.18 -14.49
CA PHE A 189 -3.94 -1.98 -15.71
C PHE A 189 -2.85 -3.05 -15.69
N GLU A 190 -1.68 -2.76 -15.12
CA GLU A 190 -0.61 -3.74 -14.90
C GLU A 190 -1.08 -4.88 -13.99
N ASP A 191 -1.82 -4.56 -12.91
CA ASP A 191 -2.46 -5.59 -12.09
C ASP A 191 -3.51 -6.38 -12.89
N THR A 192 -4.37 -5.73 -13.67
CA THR A 192 -5.36 -6.41 -14.53
C THR A 192 -4.70 -7.41 -15.47
N LEU A 193 -3.61 -7.02 -16.13
CA LEU A 193 -2.85 -7.91 -17.02
C LEU A 193 -2.27 -9.09 -16.24
N ALA A 194 -1.73 -8.85 -15.04
CA ALA A 194 -1.20 -9.90 -14.19
C ALA A 194 -2.30 -10.86 -13.68
N SER A 195 -3.41 -10.32 -13.21
CA SER A 195 -4.44 -11.06 -12.47
C SER A 195 -5.52 -11.70 -13.32
N LYS A 196 -5.83 -11.11 -14.48
CA LYS A 196 -6.91 -11.57 -15.37
C LYS A 196 -6.40 -12.12 -16.70
N ALA A 197 -5.24 -11.66 -17.17
CA ALA A 197 -4.66 -12.12 -18.45
C ALA A 197 -3.44 -13.05 -18.28
N GLY A 198 -2.94 -13.26 -17.06
CA GLY A 198 -1.74 -14.07 -16.82
C GLY A 198 -0.48 -13.50 -17.46
N ALA A 199 -0.44 -12.18 -17.67
CA ALA A 199 0.60 -11.46 -18.39
C ALA A 199 1.19 -10.32 -17.53
N PRO A 200 1.86 -10.64 -16.40
CA PRO A 200 2.44 -9.62 -15.54
C PRO A 200 3.48 -8.78 -16.29
N VAL A 201 3.44 -7.46 -16.09
CA VAL A 201 4.41 -6.52 -16.66
C VAL A 201 5.68 -6.51 -15.82
N ASN A 202 6.82 -6.67 -16.47
CA ASN A 202 8.14 -6.60 -15.85
C ASN A 202 8.88 -5.39 -16.39
N GLU A 203 8.94 -4.30 -15.61
CA GLU A 203 9.59 -3.07 -16.02
C GLU A 203 11.03 -3.03 -15.51
N ALA A 204 11.99 -2.89 -16.43
CA ALA A 204 13.39 -2.74 -16.08
C ALA A 204 13.74 -1.26 -15.90
N LEU A 205 14.30 -0.91 -14.73
CA LEU A 205 14.73 0.44 -14.41
C LEU A 205 16.19 0.45 -13.93
N THR A 206 16.85 1.59 -14.11
CA THR A 206 18.23 1.82 -13.66
C THR A 206 18.32 3.14 -12.93
N GLN A 207 18.97 3.15 -11.78
CA GLN A 207 19.27 4.35 -10.99
C GLN A 207 20.77 4.45 -10.73
N ALA A 208 21.31 5.67 -10.77
CA ALA A 208 22.66 5.96 -10.33
C ALA A 208 22.59 6.48 -8.88
N ASN A 209 23.03 5.66 -7.93
CA ASN A 209 22.96 5.93 -6.49
C ASN A 209 24.37 5.91 -5.86
N PRO A 210 24.54 6.29 -4.58
CA PRO A 210 25.85 6.28 -3.93
C PRO A 210 26.53 4.89 -3.88
N VAL A 211 25.76 3.81 -3.99
CA VAL A 211 26.26 2.43 -4.11
C VAL A 211 26.65 2.02 -5.55
N GLY A 212 26.60 2.97 -6.49
CA GLY A 212 26.82 2.76 -7.92
C GLY A 212 25.52 2.61 -8.71
N GLU A 213 25.62 1.91 -9.84
CA GLU A 213 24.46 1.63 -10.69
C GLU A 213 23.59 0.52 -10.08
N VAL A 214 22.31 0.84 -9.85
CA VAL A 214 21.31 -0.07 -9.30
C VAL A 214 20.30 -0.37 -10.39
N LYS A 215 20.29 -1.62 -10.83
CA LYS A 215 19.35 -2.13 -11.85
C LYS A 215 18.31 -3.01 -11.18
N VAL A 216 17.04 -2.72 -11.46
CA VAL A 216 15.91 -3.46 -10.92
C VAL A 216 14.92 -3.83 -12.01
N THR A 217 14.20 -4.92 -11.79
CA THR A 217 12.99 -5.28 -12.52
C THR A 217 11.82 -5.25 -11.53
N VAL A 218 10.78 -4.50 -11.85
CA VAL A 218 9.61 -4.30 -10.99
C VAL A 218 8.40 -4.97 -11.61
N THR A 219 7.68 -5.73 -10.79
CA THR A 219 6.36 -6.30 -11.10
C THR A 219 5.36 -5.78 -10.08
N ARG A 220 4.25 -5.19 -10.55
CA ARG A 220 3.26 -4.52 -9.70
C ARG A 220 1.99 -5.34 -9.62
N TYR A 221 1.50 -5.55 -8.40
CA TYR A 221 0.23 -6.18 -8.13
C TYR A 221 -0.57 -5.33 -7.16
N GLN A 222 -1.90 -5.46 -7.24
CA GLN A 222 -2.82 -5.05 -6.20
C GLN A 222 -3.35 -6.31 -5.49
N ILE A 223 -3.40 -6.28 -4.16
CA ILE A 223 -3.89 -7.39 -3.35
C ILE A 223 -5.40 -7.47 -3.51
N GLN A 224 -5.87 -8.53 -4.17
CA GLN A 224 -7.28 -8.83 -4.32
C GLN A 224 -7.81 -9.55 -3.08
N ALA A 225 -9.00 -9.18 -2.64
CA ALA A 225 -9.71 -9.83 -1.55
C ALA A 225 -11.15 -10.15 -1.96
N ALA A 226 -11.64 -11.32 -1.55
CA ALA A 226 -13.05 -11.65 -1.66
C ALA A 226 -13.89 -10.86 -0.64
N ASP A 227 -15.16 -10.59 -0.96
CA ASP A 227 -16.10 -9.81 -0.12
C ASP A 227 -16.14 -10.24 1.36
N LYS A 228 -15.97 -11.54 1.64
CA LYS A 228 -15.96 -12.08 3.01
C LYS A 228 -14.84 -11.51 3.90
N PHE A 229 -13.81 -10.89 3.32
CA PHE A 229 -12.70 -10.28 4.04
C PHE A 229 -12.87 -8.77 4.25
N TYR A 230 -13.93 -8.16 3.70
CA TYR A 230 -14.21 -6.76 3.95
C TYR A 230 -14.50 -6.53 5.44
N VAL A 231 -13.99 -5.43 5.97
CA VAL A 231 -14.21 -5.03 7.36
C VAL A 231 -15.55 -4.32 7.45
N PRO A 232 -16.54 -4.83 8.20
CA PRO A 232 -17.86 -4.22 8.24
C PRO A 232 -17.82 -2.83 8.88
N TYR A 233 -18.48 -1.86 8.26
CA TYR A 233 -18.80 -0.60 8.92
C TYR A 233 -19.86 -0.84 10.00
N GLU A 234 -19.60 -0.41 11.23
CA GLU A 234 -20.49 -0.69 12.38
C GLU A 234 -21.35 0.50 12.80
N GLY A 235 -21.19 1.65 12.15
CA GLY A 235 -21.95 2.86 12.43
C GLY A 235 -23.31 2.94 11.73
N ALA A 236 -23.96 4.10 11.89
CA ALA A 236 -25.32 4.35 11.41
C ALA A 236 -25.41 5.41 10.30
N ASN A 237 -24.30 6.08 9.96
CA ASN A 237 -24.29 7.15 8.98
C ASN A 237 -24.58 6.61 7.56
N ALA A 238 -25.68 7.06 6.96
CA ALA A 238 -26.11 6.62 5.63
C ALA A 238 -25.14 7.03 4.51
N LYS A 239 -24.40 8.13 4.67
CA LYS A 239 -23.38 8.57 3.69
C LYS A 239 -22.16 7.67 3.72
N ILE A 240 -21.72 7.24 4.90
CA ILE A 240 -20.64 6.25 5.04
C ILE A 240 -21.08 4.92 4.43
N LYS A 241 -22.30 4.42 4.75
CA LYS A 241 -22.84 3.20 4.13
C LYS A 241 -22.92 3.27 2.60
N GLY A 242 -23.26 4.45 2.07
CA GLY A 242 -23.32 4.67 0.63
C GLY A 242 -21.94 4.63 -0.04
N GLU A 243 -20.90 5.13 0.61
CA GLU A 243 -19.52 5.09 0.10
C GLU A 243 -18.84 3.73 0.29
N PHE A 244 -19.20 2.99 1.35
CA PHE A 244 -18.63 1.70 1.70
C PHE A 244 -19.74 0.63 1.83
N PRO A 245 -20.44 0.28 0.72
CA PRO A 245 -21.61 -0.60 0.77
C PRO A 245 -21.28 -2.02 1.27
N ASN A 246 -20.06 -2.48 1.03
CA ASN A 246 -19.55 -3.78 1.50
C ASN A 246 -18.71 -3.66 2.78
N GLY A 247 -18.58 -2.46 3.35
CA GLY A 247 -17.55 -2.14 4.35
C GLY A 247 -16.23 -1.70 3.72
N PHE A 248 -15.16 -1.76 4.50
CA PHE A 248 -13.82 -1.33 4.09
C PHE A 248 -13.03 -2.49 3.49
N LEU A 249 -12.26 -2.21 2.43
CA LEU A 249 -11.31 -3.18 1.88
C LEU A 249 -10.28 -3.52 2.96
N PRO A 250 -9.91 -4.79 3.16
CA PRO A 250 -8.88 -5.11 4.14
C PRO A 250 -7.50 -4.56 3.75
N SER A 251 -6.81 -3.95 4.70
CA SER A 251 -5.40 -3.52 4.58
C SER A 251 -4.49 -4.61 5.17
N TYR A 252 -3.72 -5.33 4.33
CA TYR A 252 -2.75 -6.35 4.77
C TYR A 252 -1.31 -5.97 4.38
N GLY A 253 -0.97 -4.69 4.46
CA GLY A 253 0.34 -4.16 4.04
C GLY A 253 1.10 -3.36 5.08
N SER A 254 0.59 -3.27 6.32
CA SER A 254 1.32 -2.66 7.44
C SER A 254 2.60 -3.45 7.76
N GLY A 255 2.57 -4.77 7.59
CA GLY A 255 3.76 -5.62 7.60
C GLY A 255 3.70 -6.73 6.57
N LEU A 256 4.87 -7.21 6.10
CA LEU A 256 4.95 -8.30 5.14
C LEU A 256 6.09 -9.27 5.49
N ALA A 257 5.81 -10.58 5.50
CA ALA A 257 6.84 -11.61 5.66
C ALA A 257 6.72 -12.69 4.58
N TYR A 258 7.84 -13.08 3.98
CA TYR A 258 7.87 -14.19 3.05
C TYR A 258 7.59 -15.53 3.78
N LYS A 259 6.51 -16.20 3.39
CA LYS A 259 6.09 -17.49 3.96
C LYS A 259 6.74 -18.67 3.22
N GLY A 260 7.07 -18.50 1.94
CA GLY A 260 7.66 -19.53 1.10
C GLY A 260 6.95 -19.68 -0.23
N LYS A 261 7.02 -20.89 -0.82
CA LYS A 261 6.24 -21.26 -2.00
C LYS A 261 5.20 -22.31 -1.65
N ASN A 262 4.03 -22.23 -2.26
CA ASN A 262 3.06 -23.31 -2.20
C ASN A 262 3.49 -24.49 -3.11
N ALA A 263 2.68 -25.56 -3.14
CA ALA A 263 2.97 -26.74 -3.95
C ALA A 263 3.00 -26.49 -5.47
N ALA A 264 2.34 -25.41 -5.95
CA ALA A 264 2.37 -25.00 -7.34
C ALA A 264 3.57 -24.11 -7.69
N GLY A 265 4.38 -23.72 -6.69
CA GLY A 265 5.52 -22.82 -6.86
C GLY A 265 5.17 -21.34 -6.78
N ASP A 266 3.91 -20.98 -6.52
CA ASP A 266 3.48 -19.60 -6.31
C ASP A 266 4.06 -19.08 -4.99
N LEU A 267 4.38 -17.78 -4.94
CA LEU A 267 4.89 -17.14 -3.74
C LEU A 267 3.76 -16.96 -2.72
N GLU A 268 4.03 -17.23 -1.45
CA GLU A 268 3.13 -16.93 -0.35
C GLU A 268 3.80 -15.96 0.64
N PHE A 269 2.99 -15.03 1.14
CA PHE A 269 3.39 -14.04 2.13
C PHE A 269 2.40 -14.05 3.29
N TYR A 270 2.89 -13.77 4.49
CA TYR A 270 2.05 -13.25 5.56
C TYR A 270 1.97 -11.73 5.39
N GLY A 271 0.78 -11.19 5.13
CA GLY A 271 0.50 -9.76 5.25
C GLY A 271 -0.13 -9.47 6.60
N LEU A 272 0.18 -8.33 7.21
CA LEU A 272 -0.36 -7.89 8.50
C LEU A 272 -1.28 -6.68 8.33
N THR A 273 -2.40 -6.67 9.05
CA THR A 273 -3.25 -5.49 9.18
C THR A 273 -2.75 -4.59 10.30
N ASP A 274 -2.93 -3.28 10.16
CA ASP A 274 -2.81 -2.33 11.27
C ASP A 274 -3.99 -2.49 12.28
N ARG A 275 -4.22 -1.51 13.16
CA ARG A 275 -5.29 -1.37 14.17
C ARG A 275 -6.71 -1.34 13.61
N GLY A 276 -6.90 -1.53 12.31
CA GLY A 276 -8.21 -1.51 11.66
C GLY A 276 -8.58 -0.16 11.06
N PRO A 277 -9.76 -0.09 10.39
CA PRO A 277 -10.29 1.15 9.84
C PRO A 277 -10.33 2.23 10.91
N ASN A 278 -9.51 3.26 10.75
CA ASN A 278 -9.43 4.39 11.66
C ASN A 278 -9.08 5.68 10.91
N GLY A 279 -9.38 6.83 11.51
CA GLY A 279 -9.00 8.12 10.96
C GLY A 279 -8.83 9.18 12.03
N ASP A 280 -8.13 10.27 11.67
CA ASP A 280 -7.98 11.44 12.52
C ASP A 280 -9.34 11.98 12.96
N GLY A 281 -9.47 12.29 14.25
CA GLY A 281 -10.69 12.84 14.85
C GLY A 281 -10.49 14.28 15.36
N PRO A 282 -11.59 14.96 15.71
CA PRO A 282 -11.53 16.30 16.29
C PRO A 282 -11.00 16.27 17.72
N LEU A 283 -10.75 17.45 18.27
CA LEU A 283 -10.64 17.62 19.72
C LEU A 283 -12.02 17.42 20.35
N VAL A 284 -12.12 16.49 21.29
CA VAL A 284 -13.35 16.16 22.03
C VAL A 284 -13.22 16.56 23.50
N PRO A 285 -14.32 16.76 24.25
CA PRO A 285 -14.24 16.96 25.70
C PRO A 285 -13.50 15.81 26.37
N ASP A 286 -12.48 16.14 27.17
CA ASP A 286 -11.70 15.15 27.90
C ASP A 286 -12.60 14.46 28.94
N PRO A 287 -12.74 13.12 28.91
CA PRO A 287 -13.53 12.39 29.91
C PRO A 287 -13.08 12.60 31.36
N SER A 288 -11.83 13.05 31.57
CA SER A 288 -11.30 13.44 32.88
C SER A 288 -11.63 14.87 33.31
N GLY A 289 -12.33 15.64 32.46
CA GLY A 289 -12.76 17.02 32.72
C GLY A 289 -11.68 18.10 32.49
N LYS A 290 -10.53 17.75 31.90
CA LYS A 290 -9.37 18.65 31.71
C LYS A 290 -9.39 19.39 30.38
N GLY A 291 -10.54 19.91 29.97
CA GLY A 291 -10.71 20.62 28.70
C GLY A 291 -10.98 19.68 27.54
N THR A 292 -10.13 19.73 26.49
CA THR A 292 -10.29 18.93 25.27
C THR A 292 -9.05 18.11 24.95
N ILE A 293 -9.24 16.98 24.29
CA ILE A 293 -8.18 16.03 23.94
C ILE A 293 -8.41 15.50 22.52
N GLY A 294 -7.32 15.12 21.85
CA GLY A 294 -7.39 14.52 20.51
C GLY A 294 -8.16 13.21 20.50
N SER A 295 -8.89 12.96 19.42
CA SER A 295 -9.62 11.71 19.22
C SER A 295 -9.19 11.01 17.92
N LYS A 296 -9.54 9.72 17.85
CA LYS A 296 -9.50 8.92 16.62
C LYS A 296 -10.86 8.30 16.37
N ILE A 297 -11.28 8.32 15.12
CA ILE A 297 -12.57 7.76 14.71
C ILE A 297 -12.35 6.30 14.31
N PHE A 298 -13.05 5.39 14.97
CA PHE A 298 -13.05 3.95 14.69
C PHE A 298 -14.42 3.56 14.11
N PRO A 299 -14.60 3.57 12.77
CA PRO A 299 -15.85 3.13 12.13
C PRO A 299 -16.16 1.63 12.29
N SER A 300 -15.16 0.82 12.67
CA SER A 300 -15.27 -0.63 12.89
C SER A 300 -14.60 -1.04 14.21
N PRO A 301 -15.09 -0.58 15.37
CA PRO A 301 -14.41 -0.72 16.65
C PRO A 301 -14.27 -2.16 17.15
N SER A 302 -15.06 -3.11 16.60
CA SER A 302 -14.91 -4.54 16.93
C SER A 302 -13.78 -5.21 16.15
N PHE A 303 -13.04 -4.47 15.30
CA PHE A 303 -11.96 -5.02 14.49
C PHE A 303 -10.85 -5.64 15.36
N THR A 304 -10.35 -6.78 14.89
CA THR A 304 -9.24 -7.52 15.47
C THR A 304 -8.08 -7.50 14.47
N PRO A 305 -6.93 -6.90 14.82
CA PRO A 305 -5.72 -7.00 14.01
C PRO A 305 -5.42 -8.45 13.64
N SER A 306 -5.05 -8.69 12.39
CA SER A 306 -4.99 -10.02 11.80
C SER A 306 -3.79 -10.15 10.87
N PHE A 307 -3.29 -11.37 10.68
CA PHE A 307 -2.38 -11.68 9.57
C PHE A 307 -3.07 -12.58 8.56
N GLY A 308 -2.82 -12.34 7.28
CA GLY A 308 -3.41 -13.07 6.18
C GLY A 308 -2.36 -13.76 5.32
N VAL A 309 -2.75 -14.82 4.62
CA VAL A 309 -1.87 -15.45 3.61
C VAL A 309 -2.23 -14.86 2.25
N ILE A 310 -1.27 -14.17 1.64
CA ILE A 310 -1.39 -13.62 0.28
C ILE A 310 -0.59 -14.52 -0.67
N THR A 311 -1.22 -15.00 -1.73
CA THR A 311 -0.57 -15.79 -2.77
C THR A 311 -0.37 -14.93 -4.02
N VAL A 312 0.86 -14.88 -4.52
CA VAL A 312 1.20 -14.24 -5.81
C VAL A 312 1.49 -15.34 -6.83
N GLY A 313 0.57 -15.47 -7.80
CA GLY A 313 0.63 -16.50 -8.83
C GLY A 313 -0.10 -16.08 -10.11
N LYS A 314 -0.65 -17.05 -10.86
CA LYS A 314 -1.34 -16.79 -12.14
C LYS A 314 -2.56 -15.84 -12.07
N ASN A 315 -3.12 -15.64 -10.87
CA ASN A 315 -4.28 -14.79 -10.62
C ASN A 315 -3.88 -13.43 -10.00
N GLY A 316 -2.59 -13.06 -10.04
CA GLY A 316 -2.06 -11.89 -9.36
C GLY A 316 -1.83 -12.15 -7.87
N ALA A 317 -1.84 -11.08 -7.06
CA ALA A 317 -1.78 -11.15 -5.60
C ALA A 317 -3.20 -11.34 -5.03
N VAL A 318 -3.44 -12.42 -4.29
CA VAL A 318 -4.77 -12.76 -3.75
C VAL A 318 -4.68 -13.12 -2.27
N LEU A 319 -5.49 -12.48 -1.44
CA LEU A 319 -5.69 -12.85 -0.04
C LEU A 319 -6.49 -14.16 0.06
N GLY A 320 -5.85 -15.23 0.52
CA GLY A 320 -6.45 -16.56 0.66
C GLY A 320 -7.07 -16.83 2.03
N SER A 321 -6.50 -16.26 3.09
CA SER A 321 -6.96 -16.47 4.47
C SER A 321 -6.69 -15.27 5.36
N SER A 322 -7.38 -15.19 6.49
CA SER A 322 -7.18 -14.21 7.55
C SER A 322 -7.24 -14.90 8.91
N THR A 323 -6.23 -14.68 9.73
CA THR A 323 -6.11 -15.22 11.09
C THR A 323 -6.06 -14.06 12.08
N PRO A 324 -7.05 -13.91 12.97
CA PRO A 324 -7.06 -12.87 13.98
C PRO A 324 -5.98 -13.10 15.03
N ILE A 325 -5.34 -12.03 15.47
CA ILE A 325 -4.46 -12.02 16.63
C ILE A 325 -5.32 -12.10 17.90
N LYS A 326 -4.91 -12.95 18.85
CA LYS A 326 -5.69 -13.26 20.04
C LYS A 326 -4.86 -13.14 21.30
N VAL A 327 -5.43 -12.51 22.32
CA VAL A 327 -4.85 -12.49 23.67
C VAL A 327 -4.87 -13.88 24.30
N SER A 328 -5.88 -14.70 23.98
CA SER A 328 -5.99 -16.10 24.42
C SER A 328 -6.85 -16.90 23.44
N ALA A 329 -7.02 -18.21 23.68
CA ALA A 329 -7.85 -19.06 22.81
C ALA A 329 -9.30 -18.56 22.62
N THR A 330 -9.84 -17.79 23.58
CA THR A 330 -11.23 -17.31 23.59
C THR A 330 -11.36 -15.79 23.50
N VAL A 331 -10.25 -15.04 23.51
CA VAL A 331 -10.26 -13.57 23.56
C VAL A 331 -9.40 -13.02 22.43
N ASN A 332 -10.04 -12.34 21.48
CA ASN A 332 -9.36 -11.60 20.43
C ASN A 332 -8.61 -10.39 20.99
N SER A 333 -7.56 -9.94 20.30
CA SER A 333 -7.05 -8.58 20.48
C SER A 333 -8.05 -7.55 19.92
N SER A 334 -7.73 -6.27 20.05
CA SER A 334 -8.53 -5.17 19.50
C SER A 334 -7.62 -4.14 18.86
N GLY A 335 -8.11 -3.43 17.85
CA GLY A 335 -7.44 -2.25 17.31
C GLY A 335 -7.58 -0.98 18.17
N LEU A 336 -8.49 -1.00 19.15
CA LEU A 336 -8.77 0.16 19.98
C LEU A 336 -7.59 0.48 20.91
N PRO A 337 -7.38 1.77 21.25
CA PRO A 337 -6.26 2.20 22.07
C PRO A 337 -6.32 1.59 23.47
N VAL A 338 -5.14 1.35 24.05
CA VAL A 338 -5.04 0.81 25.41
C VAL A 338 -5.48 1.84 26.47
N PRO A 339 -5.95 1.40 27.66
CA PRO A 339 -6.48 2.30 28.69
C PRO A 339 -5.51 3.40 29.13
N VAL A 340 -6.06 4.55 29.51
CA VAL A 340 -5.29 5.67 30.07
C VAL A 340 -4.48 5.23 31.27
N GLY A 341 -3.19 5.58 31.27
CA GLY A 341 -2.24 5.19 32.32
C GLY A 341 -1.60 3.80 32.15
N ALA A 342 -2.07 2.99 31.20
CA ALA A 342 -1.38 1.75 30.82
C ALA A 342 -0.14 2.05 29.96
N VAL A 343 0.84 1.15 29.99
CA VAL A 343 1.96 1.17 29.04
C VAL A 343 1.38 1.03 27.64
N GLY A 344 1.76 1.96 26.78
CA GLY A 344 1.35 2.02 25.39
C GLY A 344 0.14 2.92 25.08
N ASN A 345 -0.43 3.61 26.06
CA ASN A 345 -1.50 4.56 25.80
C ASN A 345 -1.02 5.66 24.82
N SER A 346 -1.80 5.91 23.76
CA SER A 346 -1.53 6.93 22.73
C SER A 346 -2.07 8.31 23.10
N ALA A 347 -2.69 8.46 24.27
CA ALA A 347 -3.37 9.68 24.74
C ALA A 347 -4.49 10.19 23.81
N GLU A 348 -4.98 9.35 22.89
CA GLU A 348 -6.12 9.64 22.04
C GLU A 348 -7.40 9.01 22.59
N ILE A 349 -8.53 9.64 22.29
CA ILE A 349 -9.85 9.15 22.67
C ILE A 349 -10.50 8.40 21.49
N PRO A 350 -10.89 7.13 21.64
CA PRO A 350 -11.61 6.43 20.58
C PRO A 350 -13.05 6.96 20.48
N VAL A 351 -13.50 7.31 19.28
CA VAL A 351 -14.87 7.77 19.00
C VAL A 351 -15.44 7.08 17.76
N MET A 352 -16.75 7.16 17.58
CA MET A 352 -17.45 6.71 16.35
C MET A 352 -18.06 7.91 15.61
N ASP A 353 -19.05 7.67 14.74
CA ASP A 353 -19.79 8.67 13.94
C ASP A 353 -20.26 9.89 14.75
N ALA A 354 -20.59 9.69 16.03
CA ALA A 354 -21.09 10.75 16.90
C ALA A 354 -20.00 11.72 17.38
N MET A 355 -18.73 11.51 17.01
CA MET A 355 -17.58 12.35 17.38
C MET A 355 -17.47 12.61 18.89
N LYS A 356 -17.92 11.67 19.71
CA LYS A 356 -17.87 11.77 21.16
C LYS A 356 -17.49 10.44 21.77
N PHE A 357 -16.83 10.51 22.92
CA PHE A 357 -16.56 9.32 23.73
C PHE A 357 -17.86 8.86 24.39
N ASP A 358 -18.16 7.58 24.28
CA ASP A 358 -19.27 6.92 24.95
C ASP A 358 -18.75 5.65 25.63
N ALA A 359 -18.66 5.68 26.96
CA ALA A 359 -18.17 4.54 27.74
C ALA A 359 -19.10 3.31 27.68
N ALA A 360 -20.36 3.49 27.26
CA ALA A 360 -21.29 2.40 27.00
C ALA A 360 -21.34 2.00 25.51
N GLY A 361 -20.60 2.72 24.67
CA GLY A 361 -20.48 2.46 23.23
C GLY A 361 -19.49 1.34 22.91
N LYS A 362 -19.23 1.17 21.61
CA LYS A 362 -18.27 0.16 21.12
C LYS A 362 -16.84 0.67 21.02
N ALA A 363 -16.64 1.95 20.70
CA ALA A 363 -15.33 2.57 20.63
C ALA A 363 -14.87 2.98 22.04
N VAL A 364 -14.33 2.01 22.78
CA VAL A 364 -13.83 2.18 24.15
C VAL A 364 -12.39 1.67 24.26
N PHE A 365 -11.66 2.09 25.29
CA PHE A 365 -10.31 1.60 25.50
C PHE A 365 -10.28 0.08 25.74
N ASN A 366 -9.26 -0.61 25.21
CA ASN A 366 -9.12 -2.05 25.33
C ASN A 366 -7.71 -2.47 25.77
N ALA A 367 -7.59 -3.24 26.86
CA ALA A 367 -6.29 -3.70 27.36
C ALA A 367 -5.56 -4.67 26.40
N GLY A 368 -6.29 -5.32 25.50
CA GLY A 368 -5.77 -6.11 24.39
C GLY A 368 -5.54 -5.30 23.11
N GLY A 369 -5.51 -3.96 23.20
CA GLY A 369 -5.21 -3.05 22.11
C GLY A 369 -3.87 -3.35 21.45
N LEU A 370 -3.88 -3.44 20.12
CA LEU A 370 -2.70 -3.56 19.26
C LEU A 370 -2.83 -2.65 18.04
N ASP A 371 -1.70 -2.08 17.68
CA ASP A 371 -1.44 -1.18 16.57
C ASP A 371 -0.24 -1.76 15.84
N SER A 372 -0.51 -2.84 15.11
CA SER A 372 0.52 -3.81 14.74
C SER A 372 1.15 -3.47 13.41
N GLU A 373 2.50 -3.42 13.36
CA GLU A 373 3.25 -2.89 12.23
C GLU A 373 4.02 -3.97 11.44
N ALA A 374 5.21 -4.35 11.89
CA ALA A 374 6.01 -5.37 11.20
C ALA A 374 5.58 -6.79 11.58
N ILE A 375 5.80 -7.74 10.67
CA ILE A 375 5.63 -9.19 10.89
C ILE A 375 6.86 -9.95 10.41
N VAL A 376 7.33 -10.91 11.21
CA VAL A 376 8.54 -11.69 10.93
C VAL A 376 8.28 -13.17 11.15
N VAL A 377 8.74 -14.01 10.21
CA VAL A 377 8.70 -15.47 10.34
C VAL A 377 9.95 -15.96 11.09
N ASP A 378 9.75 -16.63 12.23
CA ASP A 378 10.78 -17.39 12.93
C ASP A 378 10.52 -18.89 12.74
N ALA A 379 11.04 -19.43 11.64
CA ALA A 379 10.88 -20.85 11.31
C ALA A 379 11.54 -21.77 12.36
N LYS A 380 12.62 -21.32 13.01
CA LYS A 380 13.33 -22.11 14.02
C LYS A 380 12.47 -22.33 15.27
N ARG A 381 11.68 -21.34 15.65
CA ARG A 381 10.80 -21.39 16.84
C ARG A 381 9.33 -21.64 16.51
N ASN A 382 8.99 -21.82 15.23
CA ASN A 382 7.63 -21.94 14.74
C ASN A 382 6.72 -20.80 15.26
N ALA A 383 7.17 -19.56 15.10
CA ALA A 383 6.48 -18.38 15.61
C ALA A 383 6.45 -17.26 14.57
N LEU A 384 5.46 -16.38 14.71
CA LEU A 384 5.46 -15.07 14.10
C LEU A 384 5.83 -14.05 15.17
N TRP A 385 6.66 -13.08 14.81
CA TRP A 385 6.95 -11.91 15.65
C TRP A 385 6.29 -10.70 15.03
N VAL A 386 5.61 -9.91 15.86
CA VAL A 386 4.92 -8.69 15.45
C VAL A 386 5.40 -7.52 16.30
N SER A 387 5.71 -6.38 15.67
CA SER A 387 5.94 -5.12 16.39
C SER A 387 4.62 -4.36 16.54
N ASP A 388 4.59 -3.42 17.47
CA ASP A 388 3.41 -2.64 17.79
C ASP A 388 3.75 -1.18 18.12
N GLU A 389 2.94 -0.28 17.59
CA GLU A 389 3.09 1.17 17.70
C GLU A 389 2.58 1.70 19.05
N TYR A 390 1.51 1.12 19.60
CA TYR A 390 0.97 1.52 20.91
C TYR A 390 2.03 1.38 21.99
N GLY A 391 2.68 0.23 22.20
CA GLY A 391 3.47 -0.03 23.41
C GLY A 391 4.69 0.87 23.68
N PRO A 392 5.65 0.94 22.76
CA PRO A 392 5.86 -0.02 21.68
C PRO A 392 5.97 -1.45 22.21
N PHE A 393 5.54 -2.45 21.47
CA PHE A 393 5.68 -3.86 21.89
C PHE A 393 6.41 -4.72 20.87
N ILE A 394 7.03 -5.80 21.36
CA ILE A 394 7.37 -6.97 20.54
C ILE A 394 6.46 -8.10 21.00
N VAL A 395 5.73 -8.71 20.07
CA VAL A 395 4.71 -9.72 20.33
C VAL A 395 5.09 -11.01 19.62
N LYS A 396 5.18 -12.12 20.38
CA LYS A 396 5.36 -13.46 19.84
C LYS A 396 3.99 -14.11 19.66
N ILE A 397 3.69 -14.59 18.47
CA ILE A 397 2.39 -15.14 18.09
C ILE A 397 2.59 -16.57 17.57
N ASP A 398 1.69 -17.46 17.97
CA ASP A 398 1.56 -18.79 17.36
C ASP A 398 1.01 -18.66 15.94
N ALA A 399 1.80 -19.08 14.93
CA ALA A 399 1.47 -18.88 13.52
C ALA A 399 0.19 -19.62 13.06
N ALA A 400 -0.19 -20.70 13.76
CA ALA A 400 -1.35 -21.51 13.38
C ALA A 400 -2.65 -20.96 13.97
N THR A 401 -2.60 -20.44 15.20
CA THR A 401 -3.80 -20.07 15.97
C THR A 401 -4.01 -18.56 16.12
N GLY A 402 -2.95 -17.77 15.89
CA GLY A 402 -2.93 -16.33 16.15
C GLY A 402 -2.85 -15.96 17.63
N ILE A 403 -2.65 -16.93 18.53
CA ILE A 403 -2.58 -16.68 19.97
C ILE A 403 -1.23 -16.07 20.34
N ILE A 404 -1.27 -14.97 21.09
CA ILE A 404 -0.09 -14.34 21.69
C ILE A 404 0.52 -15.28 22.72
N GLN A 405 1.78 -15.65 22.52
CA GLN A 405 2.58 -16.48 23.41
C GLN A 405 3.40 -15.64 24.40
N ALA A 406 3.85 -14.45 23.97
CA ALA A 406 4.58 -13.50 24.79
C ALA A 406 4.40 -12.08 24.25
N LYS A 407 4.42 -11.09 25.15
CA LYS A 407 4.37 -9.67 24.83
C LYS A 407 5.42 -8.95 25.69
N TYR A 408 6.32 -8.23 25.02
CA TYR A 408 7.42 -7.49 25.63
C TYR A 408 7.15 -6.00 25.52
N GLU A 409 7.40 -5.26 26.60
CA GLU A 409 7.03 -3.84 26.74
C GLU A 409 8.17 -3.05 27.39
N PRO A 410 8.15 -1.70 27.32
CA PRO A 410 9.14 -0.86 27.98
C PRO A 410 9.30 -1.25 29.47
N GLY A 411 10.51 -1.62 29.86
CA GLY A 411 10.85 -2.05 31.23
C GLY A 411 10.60 -3.55 31.50
N LYS A 412 9.99 -4.29 30.56
CA LYS A 412 9.82 -5.74 30.61
C LYS A 412 10.23 -6.36 29.28
N GLY A 413 11.53 -6.62 29.15
CA GLY A 413 12.15 -7.12 27.92
C GLY A 413 12.64 -6.00 27.01
N LEU A 414 11.91 -4.88 26.89
CA LEU A 414 12.35 -3.71 26.12
C LEU A 414 12.98 -2.62 27.02
N PRO A 415 13.79 -1.71 26.46
CA PRO A 415 14.35 -0.59 27.21
C PRO A 415 13.25 0.27 27.84
N ALA A 416 13.35 0.56 29.14
CA ALA A 416 12.33 1.34 29.85
C ALA A 416 12.11 2.74 29.24
N LEU A 417 13.16 3.33 28.67
CA LEU A 417 13.10 4.63 27.98
C LEU A 417 12.13 4.64 26.78
N PHE A 418 11.81 3.49 26.19
CA PHE A 418 10.87 3.42 25.07
C PHE A 418 9.44 3.83 25.46
N ALA A 419 9.11 3.92 26.75
CA ALA A 419 7.89 4.55 27.22
C ALA A 419 7.79 6.05 26.83
N LYS A 420 8.90 6.67 26.43
CA LYS A 420 8.97 8.04 25.89
C LYS A 420 8.87 8.09 24.37
N ARG A 421 8.44 7.02 23.71
CA ARG A 421 8.10 7.08 22.27
C ARG A 421 7.08 8.19 22.03
N ARG A 422 7.13 8.82 20.87
CA ARG A 422 6.05 9.72 20.47
C ARG A 422 4.78 8.89 20.25
N ALA A 423 3.63 9.37 20.72
CA ALA A 423 2.36 8.69 20.51
C ALA A 423 2.03 8.62 19.02
N ASN A 424 1.50 7.47 18.56
CA ASN A 424 1.30 7.14 17.15
C ASN A 424 2.60 7.37 16.33
N ARG A 425 3.75 6.98 16.91
CA ARG A 425 5.10 6.87 16.30
C ARG A 425 5.95 5.85 17.08
N GLY A 426 5.41 4.66 17.30
CA GLY A 426 5.96 3.60 18.14
C GLY A 426 7.01 2.73 17.46
N MET A 427 6.99 1.41 17.71
CA MET A 427 7.92 0.48 17.06
C MET A 427 7.34 0.03 15.73
N GLU A 428 8.15 0.16 14.69
CA GLU A 428 7.76 -0.04 13.29
C GLU A 428 8.46 -1.29 12.78
N GLY A 429 9.41 -1.14 11.85
CA GLY A 429 10.19 -2.21 11.28
C GLY A 429 10.84 -3.13 12.30
N MET A 430 10.75 -4.42 11.99
CA MET A 430 11.41 -5.48 12.73
C MET A 430 11.84 -6.59 11.77
N THR A 431 13.00 -7.20 12.02
CA THR A 431 13.48 -8.34 11.24
C THR A 431 14.23 -9.36 12.10
N LEU A 432 14.28 -10.62 11.65
CA LEU A 432 15.12 -11.67 12.24
C LEU A 432 16.38 -11.83 11.37
N ASP A 433 17.56 -11.56 11.94
CA ASP A 433 18.82 -11.96 11.32
C ASP A 433 19.13 -13.41 11.70
N THR A 434 18.89 -14.32 10.76
CA THR A 434 19.10 -15.76 10.95
C THR A 434 20.57 -16.14 11.11
N SER A 435 21.51 -15.26 10.75
CA SER A 435 22.95 -15.52 10.89
C SER A 435 23.45 -15.42 12.32
N ASN A 436 22.76 -14.65 13.18
CA ASN A 436 23.08 -14.51 14.60
C ASN A 436 21.91 -14.82 15.54
N ASP A 437 20.74 -15.18 14.98
CA ASP A 437 19.53 -15.58 15.69
C ASP A 437 18.99 -14.46 16.62
N LYS A 438 19.08 -13.19 16.16
CA LYS A 438 18.57 -12.01 16.86
C LYS A 438 17.51 -11.28 16.04
N LEU A 439 16.54 -10.72 16.75
CA LEU A 439 15.63 -9.74 16.18
C LEU A 439 16.28 -8.36 16.25
N TYR A 440 16.01 -7.53 15.24
CA TYR A 440 16.34 -6.11 15.24
C TYR A 440 15.07 -5.32 14.98
N ALA A 441 14.88 -4.22 15.69
CA ALA A 441 13.71 -3.35 15.56
C ALA A 441 14.06 -1.89 15.88
N PHE A 442 13.23 -0.95 15.47
CA PHE A 442 13.41 0.47 15.79
C PHE A 442 12.11 1.20 16.08
N LEU A 443 12.24 2.36 16.72
CA LEU A 443 11.14 3.32 16.83
C LEU A 443 11.02 4.15 15.54
N GLN A 444 9.79 4.45 15.11
CA GLN A 444 9.53 5.21 13.88
C GLN A 444 10.26 6.55 13.84
N SER A 445 10.24 7.25 14.96
CA SER A 445 10.66 8.65 15.11
C SER A 445 11.43 8.86 16.42
N PRO A 446 12.12 10.01 16.57
CA PRO A 446 12.79 10.34 17.82
C PRO A 446 11.85 10.38 19.03
N LEU A 447 12.42 10.15 20.22
CA LEU A 447 11.69 10.17 21.49
C LEU A 447 11.01 11.52 21.77
N SER A 448 9.89 11.49 22.48
CA SER A 448 9.18 12.67 22.99
C SER A 448 9.45 12.83 24.49
N ASP A 449 10.37 13.74 24.83
CA ASP A 449 10.76 13.98 26.23
C ASP A 449 11.10 15.45 26.50
N GLY A 450 10.08 16.31 26.34
CA GLY A 450 10.14 17.73 26.61
C GLY A 450 10.95 18.51 25.56
N THR A 451 11.58 19.61 26.01
CA THR A 451 12.36 20.50 25.16
C THR A 451 13.83 20.54 25.55
N ALA A 452 14.70 20.91 24.61
CA ALA A 452 16.12 21.13 24.85
C ALA A 452 16.69 22.22 23.93
N PRO A 453 17.82 22.85 24.29
CA PRO A 453 18.50 23.81 23.42
C PRO A 453 18.85 23.18 22.08
N TYR A 454 18.40 23.80 20.99
CA TYR A 454 18.75 23.39 19.64
C TYR A 454 19.80 24.31 19.06
N SER A 455 20.94 23.74 18.67
CA SER A 455 22.10 24.49 18.17
C SER A 455 21.82 25.29 16.90
N VAL A 456 20.82 24.91 16.10
CA VAL A 456 20.46 25.60 14.85
C VAL A 456 19.55 26.81 15.12
N THR A 457 18.44 26.65 15.86
CA THR A 457 17.50 27.76 16.12
C THR A 457 17.89 28.63 17.31
N LYS A 458 18.84 28.18 18.15
CA LYS A 458 19.25 28.82 19.41
C LYS A 458 18.11 28.98 20.43
N LYS A 459 17.08 28.14 20.33
CA LYS A 459 15.92 28.10 21.23
C LYS A 459 15.77 26.72 21.84
N ASN A 460 14.95 26.63 22.90
CA ASN A 460 14.46 25.34 23.37
C ASN A 460 13.40 24.84 22.40
N GLU A 461 13.67 23.69 21.78
CA GLU A 461 12.77 23.05 20.83
C GLU A 461 12.39 21.66 21.33
N GLN A 462 11.27 21.13 20.83
CA GLN A 462 10.79 19.80 21.22
C GLN A 462 11.77 18.71 20.76
N VAL A 463 12.11 17.80 21.66
CA VAL A 463 13.05 16.69 21.37
C VAL A 463 12.56 15.84 20.21
N GLU A 464 11.26 15.50 20.21
CA GLU A 464 10.61 14.69 19.16
C GLU A 464 10.68 15.32 17.75
N ARG A 465 11.00 16.61 17.63
CA ARG A 465 11.06 17.31 16.33
C ARG A 465 12.47 17.47 15.78
N PHE A 466 13.49 17.45 16.64
CA PHE A 466 14.83 17.90 16.27
C PHE A 466 15.98 16.99 16.74
N ALA A 467 15.73 15.98 17.56
CA ALA A 467 16.74 14.98 17.87
C ALA A 467 17.24 14.30 16.58
N ARG A 468 18.56 14.12 16.47
CA ARG A 468 19.23 13.78 15.19
C ARG A 468 19.27 12.28 14.90
N PHE A 469 18.55 11.48 15.67
CA PHE A 469 18.50 10.03 15.50
C PHE A 469 17.21 9.45 16.10
N THR A 470 16.88 8.23 15.69
CA THR A 470 15.94 7.35 16.39
C THR A 470 16.67 6.09 16.90
N ARG A 471 16.07 5.39 17.86
CA ARG A 471 16.69 4.25 18.54
C ARG A 471 16.38 2.94 17.81
N TRP A 472 17.43 2.15 17.65
CA TRP A 472 17.44 0.80 17.10
C TRP A 472 17.89 -0.18 18.17
N ILE A 473 17.24 -1.34 18.30
CA ILE A 473 17.60 -2.36 19.29
C ILE A 473 17.90 -3.71 18.64
N GLU A 474 18.80 -4.44 19.27
CA GLU A 474 18.89 -5.89 19.18
C GLU A 474 18.01 -6.52 20.26
N PHE A 475 17.33 -7.61 19.93
CA PHE A 475 16.48 -8.37 20.84
C PHE A 475 16.76 -9.87 20.74
N ASP A 476 16.90 -10.53 21.88
CA ASP A 476 17.12 -11.96 21.97
C ASP A 476 15.78 -12.72 22.07
N PRO A 477 15.36 -13.46 21.04
CA PRO A 477 14.10 -14.20 21.03
C PRO A 477 14.09 -15.42 21.98
N VAL A 478 15.25 -15.85 22.50
CA VAL A 478 15.37 -16.93 23.49
C VAL A 478 15.13 -16.41 24.90
N THR A 479 15.80 -15.33 25.29
CA THR A 479 15.70 -14.78 26.65
C THR A 479 14.53 -13.79 26.79
N GLY A 480 14.04 -13.24 25.68
CA GLY A 480 12.99 -12.22 25.71
C GLY A 480 13.48 -10.86 26.19
N THR A 481 14.74 -10.51 25.90
CA THR A 481 15.38 -9.28 26.38
C THR A 481 16.12 -8.54 25.27
N SER A 482 16.03 -7.21 25.30
CA SER A 482 16.87 -6.33 24.49
C SER A 482 18.34 -6.41 24.92
N GLY A 483 19.23 -6.35 23.93
CA GLY A 483 20.67 -6.33 24.10
C GLY A 483 21.23 -4.96 23.74
N LYS A 484 22.02 -4.92 22.66
CA LYS A 484 22.63 -3.68 22.17
C LYS A 484 21.59 -2.70 21.65
N MET A 485 21.94 -1.42 21.71
CA MET A 485 21.15 -0.34 21.14
C MET A 485 22.03 0.53 20.26
N TYR A 486 21.50 1.03 19.15
CA TYR A 486 22.22 1.87 18.19
C TYR A 486 21.41 3.12 17.83
N ALA A 487 22.10 4.12 17.29
CA ALA A 487 21.49 5.34 16.78
C ALA A 487 21.32 5.26 15.26
N TYR A 488 20.08 5.26 14.76
CA TYR A 488 19.79 5.45 13.34
C TYR A 488 19.82 6.94 13.01
N PRO A 489 20.77 7.45 12.20
CA PRO A 489 20.93 8.88 12.00
C PRO A 489 19.83 9.47 11.13
N LEU A 490 19.36 10.66 11.50
CA LEU A 490 18.40 11.46 10.74
C LEU A 490 19.02 12.81 10.39
N ASN A 491 18.81 13.26 9.16
CA ASN A 491 19.32 14.54 8.68
C ASN A 491 18.15 15.51 8.46
N ALA A 492 18.16 16.61 9.23
CA ALA A 492 17.12 17.63 9.16
C ALA A 492 16.88 18.18 7.75
N ALA A 493 17.93 18.26 6.92
CA ALA A 493 17.83 18.80 5.56
C ALA A 493 16.96 17.95 4.62
N ASP A 494 16.75 16.67 4.95
CA ASP A 494 15.96 15.76 4.13
C ASP A 494 14.44 15.94 4.34
N TYR A 495 14.03 16.63 5.40
CA TYR A 495 12.64 16.68 5.84
C TYR A 495 12.04 18.09 5.84
N GLN A 496 10.72 18.14 5.67
CA GLN A 496 9.93 19.37 5.75
C GLN A 496 10.22 20.14 7.03
N ASP A 497 10.27 21.47 6.92
CA ASP A 497 10.60 22.42 8.00
C ASP A 497 11.98 22.24 8.64
N GLY A 498 12.86 21.39 8.09
CA GLY A 498 14.13 21.08 8.74
C GLY A 498 13.97 20.28 10.03
N ARG A 499 12.92 19.44 10.13
CA ARG A 499 12.56 18.69 11.35
C ARG A 499 12.75 17.20 11.14
N THR A 500 13.70 16.60 11.87
CA THR A 500 13.91 15.14 11.87
C THR A 500 12.72 14.36 12.40
N GLY A 501 11.86 14.98 13.21
CA GLY A 501 10.60 14.38 13.68
C GLY A 501 9.53 14.17 12.60
N ASN A 502 9.80 14.58 11.36
CA ASN A 502 8.98 14.26 10.18
C ASN A 502 9.46 12.97 9.47
N ALA A 503 10.56 12.37 9.95
CA ALA A 503 10.95 11.03 9.54
C ALA A 503 9.90 10.01 9.99
N LYS A 504 9.46 9.18 9.04
CA LYS A 504 8.67 7.98 9.29
C LYS A 504 9.50 6.82 8.78
N LEU A 505 10.14 6.06 9.66
CA LEU A 505 10.80 4.81 9.24
C LEU A 505 9.73 3.72 9.11
N GLY A 506 9.74 2.99 7.98
CA GLY A 506 8.81 1.90 7.75
C GLY A 506 9.36 0.56 8.21
N ASP A 507 9.26 -0.48 7.38
CA ASP A 507 9.76 -1.82 7.73
C ASP A 507 11.25 -2.03 7.35
N MET A 508 11.80 -3.18 7.76
CA MET A 508 13.19 -3.54 7.55
C MET A 508 13.43 -5.03 7.30
N VAL A 509 14.52 -5.35 6.59
CA VAL A 509 14.99 -6.73 6.42
C VAL A 509 16.48 -6.89 6.70
N ALA A 510 16.85 -8.00 7.32
CA ALA A 510 18.25 -8.38 7.47
C ALA A 510 18.80 -9.00 6.18
N LEU A 511 19.98 -8.57 5.77
CA LEU A 511 20.76 -9.16 4.67
C LEU A 511 21.86 -10.12 5.17
N GLY A 512 21.97 -10.26 6.50
CA GLY A 512 23.06 -10.96 7.18
C GLY A 512 24.34 -10.12 7.30
N GLY A 513 25.28 -10.56 8.14
CA GLY A 513 26.58 -9.91 8.31
C GLY A 513 26.50 -8.49 8.88
N GLY A 514 25.41 -8.15 9.58
CA GLY A 514 25.16 -6.82 10.12
C GLY A 514 24.75 -5.77 9.07
N LYS A 515 24.23 -6.21 7.92
CA LYS A 515 23.62 -5.35 6.89
C LYS A 515 22.10 -5.50 6.86
N PHE A 516 21.41 -4.41 6.58
CA PHE A 516 19.94 -4.33 6.56
C PHE A 516 19.45 -3.45 5.41
N LEU A 517 18.21 -3.67 4.99
CA LEU A 517 17.46 -2.71 4.19
C LEU A 517 16.41 -2.01 5.04
N VAL A 518 16.51 -0.68 5.02
CA VAL A 518 15.72 0.41 5.60
C VAL A 518 14.59 0.99 4.75
N ILE A 519 13.29 0.94 5.07
CA ILE A 519 12.40 1.96 4.48
C ILE A 519 12.52 3.28 5.26
N GLU A 520 12.99 4.33 4.59
CA GLU A 520 13.02 5.70 5.13
C GLU A 520 12.16 6.61 4.28
N GLN A 521 11.18 7.24 4.91
CA GLN A 521 10.19 8.08 4.23
C GLN A 521 9.82 9.32 5.05
N GLY A 522 9.13 10.24 4.39
CA GLY A 522 8.64 11.48 4.97
C GLY A 522 8.41 12.56 3.92
N ALA A 523 7.86 13.70 4.34
CA ALA A 523 7.76 14.86 3.46
C ALA A 523 9.11 15.56 3.35
N ALA A 524 9.58 15.79 2.12
CA ALA A 524 10.75 16.61 1.82
C ALA A 524 10.46 18.11 2.08
N PRO A 525 11.48 19.00 2.08
CA PRO A 525 11.27 20.46 2.16
C PRO A 525 10.30 21.03 1.11
N SER A 526 10.13 20.35 -0.03
CA SER A 526 9.15 20.70 -1.06
C SER A 526 7.70 20.33 -0.70
N GLY A 527 7.47 19.64 0.42
CA GLY A 527 6.19 19.05 0.81
C GLY A 527 5.87 17.72 0.11
N LYS A 528 6.66 17.31 -0.89
CA LYS A 528 6.47 16.01 -1.56
C LYS A 528 6.97 14.88 -0.67
N VAL A 529 6.18 13.82 -0.58
CA VAL A 529 6.60 12.59 0.09
C VAL A 529 7.74 11.95 -0.71
N PHE A 530 8.73 11.43 0.00
CA PHE A 530 9.73 10.53 -0.56
C PHE A 530 9.67 9.17 0.15
N ASN A 531 9.99 8.10 -0.58
CA ASN A 531 10.13 6.75 -0.06
C ASN A 531 11.47 6.19 -0.57
N LYS A 532 12.38 5.86 0.35
CA LYS A 532 13.73 5.39 0.02
C LYS A 532 13.99 4.04 0.67
N LEU A 533 14.68 3.18 -0.07
CA LEU A 533 15.30 1.97 0.45
C LEU A 533 16.76 2.28 0.79
N MET A 534 17.10 2.20 2.07
CA MET A 534 18.42 2.51 2.61
C MET A 534 19.18 1.22 2.91
N LEU A 535 20.42 1.11 2.44
CA LEU A 535 21.36 0.09 2.92
C LEU A 535 21.98 0.56 4.24
N VAL A 536 21.77 -0.21 5.31
CA VAL A 536 22.19 0.12 6.68
C VAL A 536 23.20 -0.89 7.19
N GLU A 537 24.26 -0.43 7.85
CA GLU A 537 25.35 -1.28 8.36
C GLU A 537 25.61 -1.04 9.86
N LEU A 538 25.69 -2.13 10.65
CA LEU A 538 26.04 -2.08 12.08
C LEU A 538 27.55 -1.92 12.34
N LYS A 539 28.39 -2.25 11.36
CA LYS A 539 29.83 -2.32 11.54
C LYS A 539 30.40 -0.97 11.99
N GLY A 540 30.98 -0.94 13.19
CA GLY A 540 31.60 0.24 13.77
C GLY A 540 30.64 1.17 14.51
N ALA A 541 29.34 0.86 14.55
CA ALA A 541 28.37 1.64 15.32
C ALA A 541 28.58 1.47 16.83
N THR A 542 28.39 2.57 17.57
CA THR A 542 28.50 2.58 19.03
C THR A 542 27.27 1.91 19.65
N ASP A 543 27.50 1.02 20.62
CA ASP A 543 26.42 0.52 21.49
C ASP A 543 26.01 1.62 22.50
N ILE A 544 24.87 2.26 22.23
CA ILE A 544 24.30 3.31 23.07
C ILE A 544 23.47 2.75 24.25
N ALA A 545 23.47 1.43 24.47
CA ALA A 545 22.98 0.82 25.70
C ALA A 545 24.01 0.90 26.86
N ALA A 546 25.21 1.44 26.60
CA ALA A 546 26.21 1.65 27.64
C ALA A 546 25.79 2.78 28.62
N ALA A 547 26.15 2.61 29.90
CA ALA A 547 25.81 3.56 30.97
C ALA A 547 26.26 5.00 30.70
N ALA A 548 27.34 5.19 29.93
CA ALA A 548 27.86 6.51 29.54
C ALA A 548 26.85 7.35 28.72
N PHE A 549 25.82 6.73 28.14
CA PHE A 549 24.81 7.41 27.33
C PHE A 549 23.46 7.58 28.03
N ASN A 550 23.41 7.39 29.35
CA ASN A 550 22.22 7.57 30.20
C ASN A 550 20.97 6.85 29.65
N THR A 551 20.99 5.52 29.65
CA THR A 551 19.98 4.68 28.97
C THR A 551 18.54 4.79 29.48
N THR A 552 18.32 5.50 30.58
CA THR A 552 17.00 5.74 31.19
C THR A 552 16.45 7.14 30.93
N THR A 553 17.22 8.03 30.28
CA THR A 553 16.83 9.41 29.96
C THR A 553 17.02 9.72 28.47
N SER A 554 16.43 10.82 28.00
CA SER A 554 16.64 11.31 26.63
C SER A 554 17.88 12.22 26.49
N ASP A 555 18.84 12.12 27.41
CA ASP A 555 19.97 13.05 27.46
C ASP A 555 20.81 12.98 26.18
N LEU A 556 20.93 11.81 25.56
CA LEU A 556 21.63 11.66 24.29
C LEU A 556 20.88 12.34 23.13
N GLU A 557 19.55 12.25 23.08
CA GLU A 557 18.71 12.98 22.12
C GLU A 557 18.92 14.49 22.26
N LYS A 558 18.88 15.00 23.49
CA LYS A 558 19.10 16.42 23.81
C LYS A 558 20.53 16.86 23.46
N SER A 559 21.53 16.01 23.73
CA SER A 559 22.91 16.25 23.34
C SER A 559 23.06 16.35 21.83
N SER A 560 22.38 15.49 21.07
CA SER A 560 22.39 15.52 19.60
C SER A 560 21.85 16.83 19.03
N MET A 561 20.88 17.47 19.70
CA MET A 561 20.32 18.76 19.31
C MET A 561 21.26 19.92 19.64
N GLY A 562 21.79 19.93 20.86
CA GLY A 562 22.58 21.04 21.41
C GLY A 562 24.04 21.06 20.95
N GLY A 563 24.60 19.90 20.56
CA GLY A 563 26.01 19.76 20.23
C GLY A 563 26.94 19.82 21.45
N ALA A 564 26.39 19.59 22.65
CA ALA A 564 27.13 19.50 23.91
C ALA A 564 26.60 18.33 24.74
N ALA A 565 27.43 17.78 25.62
CA ALA A 565 27.01 16.69 26.50
C ALA A 565 25.90 17.14 27.46
N VAL A 566 24.96 16.24 27.74
CA VAL A 566 23.88 16.46 28.72
C VAL A 566 24.01 15.40 29.79
N ASN A 567 24.25 15.80 31.04
CA ASN A 567 24.49 14.89 32.17
C ASN A 567 25.52 13.79 31.88
N GLY A 568 26.57 14.10 31.12
CA GLY A 568 27.61 13.16 30.71
C GLY A 568 27.33 12.37 29.44
N ALA A 569 26.08 12.27 28.97
CA ALA A 569 25.76 11.67 27.68
C ALA A 569 26.17 12.62 26.55
N ASP A 570 27.14 12.21 25.74
CA ASP A 570 27.73 13.01 24.68
C ASP A 570 27.50 12.39 23.29
N TRP A 571 26.71 13.07 22.46
CA TRP A 571 26.49 12.67 21.07
C TRP A 571 27.78 12.67 20.23
N ALA A 572 28.77 13.51 20.55
CA ALA A 572 30.04 13.54 19.82
C ALA A 572 30.87 12.25 20.00
N ALA A 573 30.59 11.46 21.05
CA ALA A 573 31.21 10.15 21.28
C ALA A 573 30.47 8.99 20.58
N VAL A 574 29.35 9.26 19.89
CA VAL A 574 28.54 8.24 19.21
C VAL A 574 28.92 8.16 17.74
N THR A 575 29.28 6.96 17.29
CA THR A 575 29.27 6.60 15.87
C THR A 575 27.90 6.02 15.54
N PRO A 576 27.01 6.74 14.83
CA PRO A 576 25.71 6.21 14.46
C PRO A 576 25.82 5.09 13.41
N LEU A 577 24.71 4.40 13.16
CA LEU A 577 24.60 3.45 12.06
C LEU A 577 24.95 4.14 10.74
N LYS A 578 25.69 3.45 9.87
CA LYS A 578 25.93 3.95 8.52
C LYS A 578 24.71 3.61 7.66
N LYS A 579 24.12 4.61 7.00
CA LYS A 579 23.05 4.43 6.01
C LYS A 579 23.47 5.00 4.66
N THR A 580 23.12 4.31 3.58
CA THR A 580 23.42 4.71 2.20
C THR A 580 22.19 4.48 1.33
N LEU A 581 21.79 5.44 0.48
CA LEU A 581 20.66 5.24 -0.43
C LEU A 581 20.97 4.08 -1.40
N LEU A 582 20.11 3.05 -1.39
CA LEU A 582 20.17 1.94 -2.34
C LEU A 582 19.20 2.18 -3.50
N LEU A 583 17.94 2.54 -3.23
CA LEU A 583 16.91 2.72 -4.25
C LEU A 583 15.93 3.81 -3.83
N ASP A 584 15.66 4.75 -4.73
CA ASP A 584 14.52 5.66 -4.61
C ASP A 584 13.26 4.94 -5.13
N LEU A 585 12.28 4.70 -4.26
CA LEU A 585 11.08 3.95 -4.61
C LEU A 585 10.15 4.80 -5.49
N ASN A 586 10.10 6.12 -5.31
CA ASN A 586 9.28 7.00 -6.14
C ASN A 586 9.80 7.02 -7.58
N ALA A 587 11.12 6.92 -7.77
CA ALA A 587 11.73 6.83 -9.10
C ALA A 587 11.45 5.50 -9.84
N ILE A 588 10.93 4.46 -9.15
CA ILE A 588 10.36 3.26 -9.79
C ILE A 588 8.83 3.28 -9.84
N GLY A 589 8.22 4.44 -9.58
CA GLY A 589 6.79 4.68 -9.70
C GLY A 589 5.99 4.49 -8.41
N TRP A 590 6.61 4.21 -7.26
CA TRP A 590 5.89 4.07 -6.00
C TRP A 590 5.22 5.39 -5.62
N ALA A 591 3.90 5.37 -5.47
CA ALA A 591 3.09 6.57 -5.30
C ALA A 591 2.38 6.67 -3.95
N ALA A 592 2.27 5.57 -3.21
CA ALA A 592 1.66 5.57 -1.88
C ALA A 592 2.54 6.31 -0.88
N GLU A 593 1.93 7.07 0.04
CA GLU A 593 2.67 7.75 1.11
C GLU A 593 3.44 6.75 1.98
N LYS A 594 2.78 5.64 2.33
CA LYS A 594 3.25 4.66 3.30
C LYS A 594 3.80 3.40 2.64
N ALA A 595 5.11 3.32 2.45
CA ALA A 595 5.77 2.04 2.22
C ALA A 595 6.09 1.43 3.59
N GLU A 596 5.38 0.36 3.95
CA GLU A 596 5.52 -0.28 5.26
C GLU A 596 6.03 -1.70 5.04
N GLY A 597 5.21 -2.69 4.71
CA GLY A 597 5.69 -4.08 4.62
C GLY A 597 6.88 -4.33 3.67
N LEU A 598 7.97 -4.92 4.18
CA LEU A 598 9.19 -5.24 3.43
C LEU A 598 9.69 -6.65 3.77
N THR A 599 9.96 -7.47 2.75
CA THR A 599 10.54 -8.81 2.98
C THR A 599 11.51 -9.25 1.88
N LEU A 600 12.45 -10.14 2.21
CA LEU A 600 13.29 -10.83 1.22
C LEU A 600 12.56 -12.08 0.71
N ILE A 601 12.56 -12.27 -0.60
CA ILE A 601 12.15 -13.53 -1.25
C ILE A 601 13.38 -14.42 -1.49
N ASP A 602 14.48 -13.78 -1.91
CA ASP A 602 15.79 -14.39 -2.10
C ASP A 602 16.89 -13.32 -1.97
N ASP A 603 18.16 -13.71 -2.18
CA ASP A 603 19.32 -12.83 -2.06
C ASP A 603 19.28 -11.58 -2.96
N SER A 604 18.42 -11.56 -3.98
CA SER A 604 18.32 -10.48 -4.98
C SER A 604 16.91 -9.92 -5.16
N THR A 605 15.92 -10.43 -4.45
CA THR A 605 14.51 -10.09 -4.68
C THR A 605 13.83 -9.72 -3.38
N ILE A 606 13.15 -8.57 -3.38
CA ILE A 606 12.31 -8.13 -2.27
C ILE A 606 10.84 -8.09 -2.69
N ALA A 607 9.96 -8.14 -1.71
CA ALA A 607 8.58 -7.69 -1.85
C ALA A 607 8.32 -6.47 -0.96
N LEU A 608 7.49 -5.56 -1.47
CA LEU A 608 7.06 -4.32 -0.81
C LEU A 608 5.52 -4.27 -0.77
N ALA A 609 4.96 -3.77 0.33
CA ALA A 609 3.54 -3.49 0.49
C ALA A 609 3.33 -2.10 1.09
N ASN A 610 2.12 -1.55 0.92
CA ASN A 610 1.71 -0.32 1.59
C ASN A 610 0.67 -0.59 2.67
N ASP A 611 0.75 0.14 3.76
CA ASP A 611 -0.44 0.41 4.56
C ASP A 611 -1.30 1.45 3.84
N ASN A 612 -2.50 1.04 3.42
CA ASN A 612 -3.43 1.91 2.70
C ASN A 612 -4.50 2.55 3.60
N ASP A 613 -4.36 2.44 4.93
CA ASP A 613 -5.34 2.95 5.89
C ASP A 613 -6.77 2.43 5.60
N PHE A 614 -6.91 1.19 5.09
CA PHE A 614 -8.19 0.61 4.68
C PHE A 614 -8.93 1.42 3.59
N GLY A 615 -8.20 2.26 2.85
CA GLY A 615 -8.69 3.10 1.77
C GLY A 615 -9.58 4.26 2.23
N LEU A 616 -9.50 4.66 3.50
CA LEU A 616 -10.35 5.69 4.08
C LEU A 616 -9.58 6.92 4.55
N LYS A 617 -10.29 8.03 4.72
CA LYS A 617 -9.80 9.26 5.35
C LYS A 617 -10.94 9.96 6.07
N THR A 618 -10.66 10.64 7.17
CA THR A 618 -11.65 11.55 7.79
C THR A 618 -11.68 12.89 7.06
N LYS A 619 -12.88 13.37 6.74
CA LYS A 619 -13.10 14.64 6.04
C LYS A 619 -14.20 15.45 6.70
N VAL A 620 -14.19 16.76 6.44
CA VAL A 620 -15.26 17.69 6.82
C VAL A 620 -16.15 17.96 5.61
N PHE A 621 -17.46 17.91 5.80
CA PHE A 621 -18.45 18.15 4.76
C PHE A 621 -19.38 19.29 5.13
N ASP A 622 -19.74 20.11 4.15
CA ASP A 622 -20.76 21.15 4.32
C ASP A 622 -22.17 20.56 4.42
N ALA A 623 -23.17 21.44 4.61
CA ALA A 623 -24.58 21.04 4.71
C ALA A 623 -25.13 20.38 3.43
N ASN A 624 -24.48 20.57 2.28
CA ASN A 624 -24.84 19.94 1.00
C ASN A 624 -24.14 18.58 0.80
N GLY A 625 -23.24 18.20 1.72
CA GLY A 625 -22.44 16.99 1.62
C GLY A 625 -21.22 17.14 0.70
N VAL A 626 -20.78 18.37 0.42
CA VAL A 626 -19.55 18.66 -0.33
C VAL A 626 -18.37 18.73 0.64
N GLU A 627 -17.26 18.08 0.29
CA GLU A 627 -16.03 18.16 1.07
C GLU A 627 -15.55 19.62 1.17
N VAL A 628 -15.21 20.06 2.38
CA VAL A 628 -14.66 21.39 2.61
C VAL A 628 -13.15 21.34 2.37
N ALA A 629 -12.69 22.00 1.32
CA ALA A 629 -11.26 22.10 0.99
C ALA A 629 -10.45 22.67 2.16
N ASP A 630 -9.21 22.16 2.31
CA ASP A 630 -8.24 22.55 3.34
C ASP A 630 -8.68 22.36 4.80
N ALA A 631 -9.85 21.75 5.04
CA ALA A 631 -10.30 21.42 6.37
C ALA A 631 -9.41 20.33 6.99
N ASP A 632 -8.95 20.59 8.21
CA ASP A 632 -8.13 19.69 9.00
C ASP A 632 -8.93 19.32 10.25
N VAL A 633 -9.41 18.08 10.29
CA VAL A 633 -10.29 17.57 11.34
C VAL A 633 -9.63 17.71 12.71
N THR A 634 -8.30 17.57 12.79
CA THR A 634 -7.54 17.66 14.05
C THR A 634 -7.53 19.08 14.63
N LYS A 635 -7.87 20.09 13.83
CA LYS A 635 -8.02 21.49 14.25
C LYS A 635 -9.44 21.84 14.67
N CYS A 636 -10.42 20.97 14.41
CA CYS A 636 -11.78 21.18 14.86
C CYS A 636 -11.96 20.70 16.30
N THR A 637 -12.77 21.44 17.06
CA THR A 637 -13.26 21.02 18.38
C THR A 637 -14.73 20.69 18.26
N VAL A 638 -15.20 19.68 18.98
CA VAL A 638 -16.63 19.37 19.12
C VAL A 638 -17.11 19.54 20.56
N ASP A 639 -18.39 19.83 20.73
CA ASP A 639 -19.04 19.91 22.04
C ASP A 639 -19.38 18.51 22.62
N ALA A 640 -20.01 18.46 23.79
CA ALA A 640 -20.41 17.20 24.43
C ALA A 640 -21.45 16.38 23.63
N ASN A 641 -22.09 16.99 22.63
CA ASN A 641 -23.03 16.34 21.73
C ASN A 641 -22.35 15.85 20.44
N GLY A 642 -21.06 16.13 20.25
CA GLY A 642 -20.32 15.82 19.02
C GLY A 642 -20.54 16.84 17.90
N THR A 643 -21.11 18.01 18.21
CA THR A 643 -21.31 19.08 17.23
C THR A 643 -20.06 19.94 17.12
N ILE A 644 -19.63 20.27 15.91
CA ILE A 644 -18.45 21.11 15.69
C ILE A 644 -18.67 22.49 16.31
N VAL A 645 -17.74 22.93 17.14
CA VAL A 645 -17.69 24.29 17.67
C VAL A 645 -17.10 25.21 16.60
N THR A 646 -17.86 26.23 16.21
CA THR A 646 -17.43 27.19 15.18
C THR A 646 -16.15 27.91 15.59
N SER A 647 -15.14 27.90 14.71
CA SER A 647 -13.86 28.59 14.90
C SER A 647 -13.35 29.21 13.60
N SER A 648 -12.14 29.79 13.62
CA SER A 648 -11.48 30.32 12.43
C SER A 648 -10.79 29.26 11.57
N ALA A 649 -10.69 28.01 12.04
CA ALA A 649 -10.10 26.93 11.26
C ALA A 649 -11.03 26.52 10.11
N ALA A 650 -10.45 26.23 8.94
CA ALA A 650 -11.19 25.86 7.74
C ALA A 650 -12.10 24.65 8.00
N GLY A 651 -13.36 24.77 7.61
CA GLY A 651 -14.38 23.72 7.79
C GLY A 651 -14.92 23.57 9.22
N CYS A 652 -14.30 24.15 10.24
CA CYS A 652 -14.75 24.01 11.62
C CYS A 652 -15.92 24.95 11.94
N ASN A 653 -17.12 24.56 11.48
CA ASN A 653 -18.39 25.28 11.63
C ASN A 653 -19.49 24.30 12.09
N ALA A 654 -20.36 24.72 13.00
CA ALA A 654 -21.48 23.91 13.51
C ALA A 654 -22.47 23.38 12.44
N ALA A 655 -22.53 24.00 11.25
CA ALA A 655 -23.34 23.50 10.12
C ALA A 655 -22.67 22.37 9.34
N ASN A 656 -21.36 22.16 9.53
CA ASN A 656 -20.59 21.13 8.84
C ASN A 656 -20.56 19.85 9.66
N THR A 657 -20.19 18.74 9.03
CA THR A 657 -20.11 17.42 9.65
C THR A 657 -18.76 16.77 9.40
N ILE A 658 -18.28 15.99 10.38
CA ILE A 658 -17.09 15.14 10.24
C ILE A 658 -17.57 13.71 9.98
N ARG A 659 -16.95 13.03 9.02
CA ARG A 659 -17.17 11.59 8.81
C ARG A 659 -15.97 10.98 8.09
N VAL A 660 -15.84 9.65 8.20
CA VAL A 660 -14.96 8.90 7.30
C VAL A 660 -15.56 8.90 5.88
N ALA A 661 -14.66 8.88 4.91
CA ALA A 661 -14.95 8.87 3.49
C ALA A 661 -13.80 8.17 2.77
N ARG A 662 -13.92 7.96 1.45
CA ARG A 662 -12.81 7.42 0.65
C ARG A 662 -11.56 8.30 0.75
N GLY A 663 -10.41 7.66 0.92
CA GLY A 663 -9.09 8.30 0.91
C GLY A 663 -8.73 8.85 -0.47
N ASP A 664 -7.55 9.47 -0.57
CA ASP A 664 -6.99 9.88 -1.86
C ASP A 664 -6.81 8.67 -2.78
N ASP A 665 -7.13 8.82 -4.06
CA ASP A 665 -7.11 7.71 -5.01
C ASP A 665 -5.75 7.01 -5.11
N ARG A 666 -4.64 7.71 -4.81
CA ARG A 666 -3.30 7.10 -4.78
C ARG A 666 -3.09 6.21 -3.57
N GLU A 667 -3.72 6.50 -2.45
CA GLU A 667 -3.50 5.76 -1.21
C GLU A 667 -4.37 4.49 -1.16
N ARG A 668 -5.56 4.50 -1.77
CA ARG A 668 -6.54 3.39 -1.65
C ARG A 668 -6.05 2.01 -2.11
N PRO A 669 -5.28 1.84 -3.19
CA PRO A 669 -4.86 0.51 -3.61
C PRO A 669 -4.01 -0.21 -2.56
N SER A 670 -4.39 -1.45 -2.23
CA SER A 670 -3.54 -2.38 -1.48
C SER A 670 -2.48 -2.94 -2.43
N ARG A 671 -1.22 -2.57 -2.30
CA ARG A 671 -0.12 -2.91 -3.22
C ARG A 671 0.69 -4.07 -2.69
N LEU A 672 1.16 -4.92 -3.61
CA LEU A 672 2.25 -5.86 -3.37
C LEU A 672 3.17 -5.84 -4.59
N TRP A 673 4.35 -5.26 -4.45
CA TRP A 673 5.30 -5.13 -5.54
C TRP A 673 6.46 -6.10 -5.34
N ILE A 674 6.90 -6.75 -6.42
CA ILE A 674 8.09 -7.58 -6.45
C ILE A 674 9.19 -6.80 -7.14
N VAL A 675 10.33 -6.62 -6.46
CA VAL A 675 11.48 -5.88 -7.00
C VAL A 675 12.69 -6.79 -7.01
N LYS A 676 13.15 -7.14 -8.21
CA LYS A 676 14.33 -7.97 -8.44
C LYS A 676 15.52 -7.12 -8.81
N PHE A 677 16.60 -7.22 -8.05
CA PHE A 677 17.87 -6.55 -8.29
C PHE A 677 18.75 -7.39 -9.22
N ALA A 678 19.58 -6.73 -10.03
CA ALA A 678 20.49 -7.41 -10.97
C ALA A 678 21.64 -8.19 -10.29
N LYS A 679 21.89 -7.95 -9.00
CA LYS A 679 22.87 -8.67 -8.18
C LYS A 679 22.37 -8.84 -6.76
N ALA A 680 23.01 -9.72 -5.99
CA ALA A 680 22.66 -9.96 -4.60
C ALA A 680 22.73 -8.68 -3.75
N LEU A 681 21.74 -8.48 -2.89
CA LEU A 681 21.57 -7.31 -2.06
C LEU A 681 22.73 -7.11 -1.07
N ASN A 682 23.27 -8.20 -0.52
CA ASN A 682 24.41 -8.16 0.41
C ASN A 682 25.73 -7.68 -0.25
N SER A 683 25.79 -7.66 -1.59
CA SER A 683 26.96 -7.26 -2.39
C SER A 683 26.99 -5.78 -2.77
N TYR A 684 25.97 -5.01 -2.37
CA TYR A 684 26.00 -3.55 -2.44
C TYR A 684 26.82 -2.95 -1.29
#